data_AF-A0A9D8FJP4-F1
#
_entry.id   AF-A0A9D8FJP4-F1
#
_cell.length_a   1.000
_cell.length_b   1.000
_cell.length_c   1.000
_cell.angle_alpha   90.00
_cell.angle_beta   90.00
_cell.angle_gamma   90.00
#
_symmetry.space_group_name_H-M   'P 1'
#
loop_
_entity.id
_entity.type
_entity.pdbx_description
1 polymer ?
#
loop_
_entity_poly.entity_id
_entity_poly.type
_entity_poly.pdbx_seq_one_letter_code
_entity_poly.pdbx_strand_id
1 'polypeptide(L)'
;MKIFFLGVMFKTFTIIISILSMGVAQDIPKSIHQIELEYNNTYYLEPAFKPSTGPAKPLQQRSKTLTKTVFGYHPYWQGTKWQNYKFDLLSTIAYFSAEANGSGELTDLHGWPATDLINKAHENGVEVVLTVTIFNKTDLETLLSSESNRTTLINNLVNQVKSANGDGVNIDFEVFPASQKSNLVTFVKDLRTSLRNEISHAQVTLATPAVDWSSAWDFNALARESDGLFIMGYDYYWKGSTTTGPVAPLKGGTYNITNTVNTYLSATGNNAEKILLGVPYYGYKWATINQNIGASTTSSGEAVIYVTAESEAQSYGKLWHSESETPWYRYQSNGWNQTWYDDSLSLSHKYDLAISKNLGGVGMWALGYDSGYNQLWDALKTKLAEKTAPSTPIDISITNMGMGIVAIDFSGSQSATSFQVQRVFLNSTQMEDLGTFTTAPILLQGLNANEPYYIKVRAINNYGDSDYSEVLGVVSSANSPKVLIVNGFDRVTGTNNTFDFIHQHGNAIYQNSYLFDSANNEAIITGKINLTDYSIVDWILGEEGSATSAFSDKEQGILKSFLKGGGRLFVSGSEIGYDLSEKGSVSDQLFYENFLKAEYLTDAAGGKQGTYGATGVSGTLMGNITFSFDNGSHGTYDVDWPDGIKPASNAESILKFDNVDYVANGGAGIAFLGAFDGSPISGGIVHLSVGFETIYPEEKRNNAMARILDYLDGPIAAVGNEETTIPKKLNISSLYPNPSNRSISIEFQVFDHSTTAFLTITNIMGREIVKQSIQPLAAKTQKFNWNGLFANGLEAPSGIYIAKLSQGDQLVTKKFTLLK
;
A
#
# COMPACT_ATOMS: atom_id res chain seq x y z
N MET A 1 108.46 16.24 -25.97
CA MET A 1 108.41 14.86 -26.49
C MET A 1 106.98 14.58 -26.96
N LYS A 2 106.80 14.57 -28.29
CA LYS A 2 105.67 14.09 -29.14
C LYS A 2 104.22 14.49 -28.77
N ILE A 3 103.62 15.54 -29.37
CA ILE A 3 103.00 15.69 -30.75
C ILE A 3 101.46 15.43 -30.66
N PHE A 4 100.62 16.49 -30.57
CA PHE A 4 99.75 17.11 -31.63
C PHE A 4 98.36 16.43 -31.79
N PHE A 5 97.20 17.03 -32.13
CA PHE A 5 96.72 18.29 -32.76
C PHE A 5 95.23 18.48 -32.26
N LEU A 6 94.73 19.66 -31.83
CA LEU A 6 93.97 20.69 -32.60
C LEU A 6 93.00 20.11 -33.67
N GLY A 7 91.78 20.57 -33.93
CA GLY A 7 91.01 21.75 -33.54
C GLY A 7 89.85 21.92 -34.55
N VAL A 8 88.74 22.51 -34.09
CA VAL A 8 87.78 23.42 -34.76
C VAL A 8 87.52 23.26 -36.28
N MET A 9 86.25 23.06 -36.66
CA MET A 9 85.67 23.76 -37.83
C MET A 9 84.19 24.13 -37.60
N PHE A 10 83.98 25.44 -37.46
CA PHE A 10 82.70 26.14 -37.63
C PHE A 10 82.32 26.19 -39.13
N LYS A 11 81.04 25.96 -39.47
CA LYS A 11 80.26 26.80 -40.43
C LYS A 11 78.80 26.34 -40.55
N THR A 12 77.95 27.09 -39.84
CA THR A 12 76.66 27.66 -40.25
C THR A 12 75.89 27.05 -41.44
N PHE A 13 74.71 26.50 -41.16
CA PHE A 13 73.52 26.74 -41.98
C PHE A 13 72.27 26.79 -41.09
N THR A 14 71.61 27.94 -41.10
CA THR A 14 70.33 28.21 -40.47
C THR A 14 69.22 27.74 -41.42
N ILE A 15 68.28 26.92 -40.95
CA ILE A 15 66.94 26.82 -41.55
C ILE A 15 65.91 26.55 -40.44
N ILE A 16 64.90 27.41 -40.42
CA ILE A 16 63.63 27.32 -39.69
C ILE A 16 62.92 26.01 -40.07
N ILE A 17 62.49 25.22 -39.08
CA ILE A 17 61.26 24.40 -39.19
C ILE A 17 60.51 24.53 -37.87
N SER A 18 59.31 25.10 -37.98
CA SER A 18 58.32 25.25 -36.93
C SER A 18 57.45 23.98 -36.85
N ILE A 19 57.13 23.55 -35.62
CA ILE A 19 55.95 22.77 -35.19
C ILE A 19 55.87 21.29 -35.66
N LEU A 20 55.93 20.36 -34.70
CA LEU A 20 54.85 19.38 -34.46
C LEU A 20 54.97 18.79 -33.04
N SER A 21 53.94 19.01 -32.24
CA SER A 21 53.65 18.35 -30.97
C SER A 21 53.29 16.88 -31.18
N MET A 22 53.78 15.99 -30.32
CA MET A 22 53.02 14.79 -29.93
C MET A 22 52.95 14.79 -28.41
N GLY A 23 51.90 15.43 -27.89
CA GLY A 23 51.40 15.10 -26.58
C GLY A 23 50.94 13.66 -26.61
N VAL A 24 51.47 12.85 -25.70
CA VAL A 24 50.86 11.56 -25.38
C VAL A 24 49.54 11.91 -24.71
N ALA A 25 48.44 11.81 -25.45
CA ALA A 25 47.12 11.83 -24.84
C ALA A 25 47.07 10.63 -23.87
N GLN A 26 46.95 10.88 -22.58
CA GLN A 26 46.50 9.84 -21.67
C GLN A 26 45.06 9.53 -22.05
N ASP A 27 44.81 8.32 -22.55
CA ASP A 27 43.45 7.80 -22.65
C ASP A 27 42.85 7.80 -21.24
N ILE A 28 41.75 8.53 -21.06
CA ILE A 28 41.02 8.54 -19.79
C ILE A 28 40.39 7.16 -19.64
N PRO A 29 40.63 6.45 -18.51
CA PRO A 29 40.04 5.13 -18.28
C PRO A 29 38.52 5.17 -18.36
N LYS A 30 37.92 4.23 -19.10
CA LYS A 30 36.47 4.01 -19.11
C LYS A 30 36.02 3.33 -17.82
N SER A 31 34.92 3.76 -17.22
CA SER A 31 34.32 3.06 -16.07
C SER A 31 33.70 1.74 -16.46
N ILE A 32 33.34 0.93 -15.46
CA ILE A 32 32.52 -0.25 -15.67
C ILE A 32 31.16 0.07 -16.33
N HIS A 33 30.52 1.20 -16.00
CA HIS A 33 29.23 1.59 -16.61
C HIS A 33 29.39 1.79 -18.12
N GLN A 34 30.40 2.54 -18.55
CA GLN A 34 30.68 2.76 -19.97
C GLN A 34 31.10 1.47 -20.68
N ILE A 35 31.98 0.66 -20.05
CA ILE A 35 32.47 -0.59 -20.65
C ILE A 35 31.31 -1.56 -20.90
N GLU A 36 30.42 -1.72 -19.92
CA GLU A 36 29.29 -2.64 -20.04
C GLU A 36 28.20 -2.09 -20.97
N LEU A 37 27.95 -0.77 -20.98
CA LEU A 37 27.05 -0.15 -21.95
C LEU A 37 27.51 -0.38 -23.38
N GLU A 38 28.75 -0.03 -23.71
CA GLU A 38 29.30 -0.19 -25.07
C GLU A 38 29.30 -1.65 -25.53
N TYR A 39 29.60 -2.58 -24.61
CA TYR A 39 29.51 -4.01 -24.87
C TYR A 39 28.06 -4.42 -25.19
N ASN A 40 27.10 -4.06 -24.34
CA ASN A 40 25.72 -4.49 -24.51
C ASN A 40 25.02 -3.80 -25.69
N ASN A 41 25.39 -2.57 -26.05
CA ASN A 41 24.90 -1.93 -27.28
C ASN A 41 25.23 -2.74 -28.54
N THR A 42 26.32 -3.51 -28.50
CA THR A 42 26.75 -4.36 -29.62
C THR A 42 26.21 -5.79 -29.51
N TYR A 43 26.16 -6.35 -28.31
CA TYR A 43 26.00 -7.79 -28.10
C TYR A 43 24.69 -8.19 -27.41
N TYR A 44 23.98 -7.27 -26.76
CA TYR A 44 22.71 -7.59 -26.14
C TYR A 44 21.64 -7.72 -27.22
N LEU A 45 20.92 -8.85 -27.17
CA LEU A 45 19.76 -9.09 -28.02
C LEU A 45 18.53 -9.04 -27.12
N GLU A 46 17.69 -8.03 -27.33
CA GLU A 46 16.42 -7.93 -26.62
C GLU A 46 15.59 -9.22 -26.81
N PRO A 47 15.06 -9.81 -25.71
CA PRO A 47 14.14 -10.93 -25.80
C PRO A 47 12.92 -10.58 -26.66
N ALA A 48 12.35 -11.58 -27.35
CA ALA A 48 11.16 -11.38 -28.20
C ALA A 48 9.91 -10.88 -27.44
N PHE A 49 9.90 -11.03 -26.11
CA PHE A 49 8.87 -10.47 -25.23
C PHE A 49 9.15 -9.00 -24.98
N LYS A 50 8.29 -8.12 -25.49
CA LYS A 50 8.34 -6.70 -25.19
C LYS A 50 7.57 -6.41 -23.90
N PRO A 51 8.15 -5.66 -22.94
CA PRO A 51 7.41 -5.15 -21.80
C PRO A 51 6.15 -4.41 -22.26
N SER A 52 5.15 -4.35 -21.38
CA SER A 52 4.04 -3.41 -21.56
C SER A 52 4.59 -2.01 -21.84
N THR A 53 4.01 -1.29 -22.80
CA THR A 53 4.44 0.07 -23.17
C THR A 53 3.49 1.15 -22.64
N GLY A 54 2.48 0.76 -21.85
CA GLY A 54 1.59 1.70 -21.16
C GLY A 54 2.25 2.31 -19.92
N PRO A 55 1.66 3.38 -19.35
CA PRO A 55 2.13 3.93 -18.08
C PRO A 55 2.02 2.87 -16.97
N ALA A 56 2.98 2.87 -16.05
CA ALA A 56 2.92 2.01 -14.87
C ALA A 56 1.80 2.45 -13.91
N LYS A 57 1.36 1.53 -13.05
CA LYS A 57 0.45 1.81 -11.94
C LYS A 57 1.08 2.84 -10.98
N PRO A 58 0.29 3.61 -10.22
CA PRO A 58 0.83 4.53 -9.20
C PRO A 58 1.69 3.83 -8.15
N LEU A 59 2.68 4.55 -7.61
CA LEU A 59 3.50 4.14 -6.47
C LEU A 59 2.60 3.87 -5.25
N GLN A 60 2.73 2.69 -4.63
CA GLN A 60 2.00 2.33 -3.40
C GLN A 60 2.83 2.65 -2.15
N GLN A 61 2.16 2.75 -1.00
CA GLN A 61 2.86 2.91 0.27
C GLN A 61 3.61 1.62 0.63
N ARG A 62 4.85 1.77 1.12
CA ARG A 62 5.68 0.64 1.54
C ARG A 62 5.11 -0.03 2.79
N SER A 63 5.12 -1.37 2.77
CA SER A 63 4.71 -2.22 3.91
C SER A 63 5.85 -2.52 4.90
N LYS A 64 7.08 -2.13 4.60
CA LYS A 64 8.25 -2.24 5.50
C LYS A 64 9.15 -1.03 5.30
N THR A 65 9.68 -0.48 6.40
CA THR A 65 10.55 0.70 6.35
C THR A 65 12.03 0.29 6.36
N LEU A 66 12.87 1.07 5.66
CA LEU A 66 14.32 0.98 5.71
C LEU A 66 14.82 2.17 6.52
N THR A 67 15.87 1.96 7.31
CA THR A 67 16.55 3.01 8.08
C THR A 67 17.29 4.01 7.19
N LYS A 68 17.59 3.64 5.94
CA LYS A 68 18.36 4.42 4.94
C LYS A 68 17.93 4.05 3.52
N THR A 69 18.30 4.88 2.55
CA THR A 69 18.12 4.60 1.12
C THR A 69 18.92 3.36 0.70
N VAL A 70 18.32 2.49 -0.11
CA VAL A 70 18.98 1.36 -0.79
C VAL A 70 18.72 1.49 -2.29
N PHE A 71 19.73 1.96 -3.02
CA PHE A 71 19.65 2.43 -4.40
C PHE A 71 20.34 1.46 -5.38
N GLY A 72 19.60 0.72 -6.20
CA GLY A 72 20.19 -0.29 -7.08
C GLY A 72 20.06 0.03 -8.57
N TYR A 73 21.15 -0.10 -9.33
CA TYR A 73 21.08 0.01 -10.80
C TYR A 73 20.52 -1.29 -11.39
N HIS A 74 19.51 -1.17 -12.25
CA HIS A 74 19.02 -2.23 -13.13
C HIS A 74 19.39 -1.89 -14.58
N PRO A 75 20.51 -2.42 -15.08
CA PRO A 75 20.84 -2.31 -16.49
C PRO A 75 19.85 -3.07 -17.38
N TYR A 76 19.51 -2.51 -18.54
CA TYR A 76 18.55 -3.08 -19.49
C TYR A 76 18.93 -4.50 -19.92
N TRP A 77 20.23 -4.82 -19.94
CA TRP A 77 20.73 -6.16 -20.24
C TRP A 77 20.45 -7.19 -19.14
N GLN A 78 19.97 -6.78 -17.96
CA GLN A 78 19.44 -7.70 -16.94
C GLN A 78 18.03 -8.18 -17.27
N GLY A 79 17.34 -7.57 -18.23
CA GLY A 79 16.04 -8.00 -18.73
C GLY A 79 15.05 -8.29 -17.60
N THR A 80 14.51 -9.50 -17.53
CA THR A 80 13.49 -9.89 -16.54
C THR A 80 14.04 -10.33 -15.19
N LYS A 81 15.35 -10.25 -14.93
CA LYS A 81 15.94 -10.67 -13.65
C LYS A 81 15.38 -9.92 -12.44
N TRP A 82 14.77 -8.75 -12.65
CA TRP A 82 14.08 -8.00 -11.61
C TRP A 82 12.98 -8.79 -10.90
N GLN A 83 12.45 -9.85 -11.53
CA GLN A 83 11.46 -10.74 -10.91
C GLN A 83 11.99 -11.43 -9.64
N ASN A 84 13.31 -11.51 -9.47
CA ASN A 84 13.96 -12.14 -8.32
C ASN A 84 14.41 -11.15 -7.22
N TYR A 85 14.21 -9.83 -7.42
CA TYR A 85 14.66 -8.83 -6.46
C TYR A 85 13.86 -8.87 -5.16
N LYS A 86 14.52 -8.54 -4.03
CA LYS A 86 13.85 -8.37 -2.74
C LYS A 86 13.39 -6.91 -2.59
N PHE A 87 12.26 -6.57 -3.20
CA PHE A 87 11.76 -5.19 -3.25
C PHE A 87 11.60 -4.53 -1.87
N ASP A 88 11.22 -5.27 -0.83
CA ASP A 88 11.17 -4.79 0.57
C ASP A 88 12.50 -4.22 1.10
N LEU A 89 13.63 -4.56 0.46
CA LEU A 89 14.97 -4.12 0.83
C LEU A 89 15.52 -3.04 -0.10
N LEU A 90 14.72 -2.57 -1.07
CA LEU A 90 15.08 -1.48 -1.98
C LEU A 90 14.24 -0.24 -1.64
N SER A 91 14.82 0.94 -1.84
CA SER A 91 14.05 2.19 -1.88
C SER A 91 13.91 2.69 -3.31
N THR A 92 14.95 2.49 -4.13
CA THR A 92 15.01 3.07 -5.48
C THR A 92 15.73 2.11 -6.42
N ILE A 93 15.19 1.97 -7.64
CA ILE A 93 15.80 1.29 -8.77
C ILE A 93 16.14 2.33 -9.83
N ALA A 94 17.41 2.39 -10.24
CA ALA A 94 17.83 3.20 -11.38
C ALA A 94 17.85 2.34 -12.64
N TYR A 95 16.89 2.56 -13.54
CA TYR A 95 16.87 1.89 -14.84
C TYR A 95 18.00 2.44 -15.70
N PHE A 96 18.96 1.60 -16.08
CA PHE A 96 20.13 1.98 -16.86
C PHE A 96 19.98 1.39 -18.28
N SER A 97 19.92 2.17 -19.36
CA SER A 97 20.15 3.62 -19.46
C SER A 97 19.32 4.27 -20.58
N ALA A 98 19.22 5.59 -20.53
CA ALA A 98 18.88 6.46 -21.65
C ALA A 98 20.13 7.22 -22.10
N GLU A 99 20.60 6.98 -23.32
CA GLU A 99 21.77 7.66 -23.88
C GLU A 99 21.39 9.04 -24.42
N ALA A 100 22.20 10.05 -24.13
CA ALA A 100 22.01 11.41 -24.62
C ALA A 100 23.23 11.91 -25.41
N ASN A 101 23.03 12.96 -26.23
CA ASN A 101 24.10 13.60 -27.01
C ASN A 101 24.32 15.08 -26.62
N GLY A 102 25.32 15.73 -27.23
CA GLY A 102 25.66 17.13 -26.93
C GLY A 102 24.57 18.17 -27.23
N SER A 103 23.57 17.84 -28.05
CA SER A 103 22.40 18.70 -28.30
C SER A 103 21.26 18.53 -27.29
N GLY A 104 21.36 17.53 -26.40
CA GLY A 104 20.33 17.20 -25.41
C GLY A 104 19.24 16.25 -25.91
N GLU A 105 19.45 15.59 -27.06
CA GLU A 105 18.55 14.56 -27.56
C GLU A 105 18.84 13.21 -26.91
N LEU A 106 17.79 12.44 -26.62
CA LEU A 106 17.89 11.05 -26.18
C LEU A 106 18.01 10.15 -27.41
N THR A 107 19.16 9.49 -27.58
CA THR A 107 19.50 8.71 -28.77
C THR A 107 19.08 7.25 -28.67
N ASP A 108 19.04 6.70 -27.46
CA ASP A 108 18.54 5.36 -27.19
C ASP A 108 17.96 5.30 -25.77
N LEU A 109 16.84 4.59 -25.61
CA LEU A 109 16.12 4.43 -24.34
C LEU A 109 16.24 3.02 -23.77
N HIS A 110 16.84 2.09 -24.54
CA HIS A 110 17.08 0.71 -24.15
C HIS A 110 15.88 0.04 -23.47
N GLY A 111 14.70 0.17 -24.07
CA GLY A 111 13.47 -0.45 -23.57
C GLY A 111 12.70 0.33 -22.50
N TRP A 112 13.08 1.56 -22.16
CA TRP A 112 12.23 2.43 -21.34
C TRP A 112 10.91 2.80 -22.08
N PRO A 113 9.73 2.76 -21.42
CA PRO A 113 9.52 2.38 -20.03
C PRO A 113 9.50 0.87 -19.84
N ALA A 114 10.30 0.36 -18.89
CA ALA A 114 10.24 -1.03 -18.46
C ALA A 114 9.03 -1.25 -17.53
N THR A 115 7.82 -1.06 -18.04
CA THR A 115 6.58 -0.91 -17.25
C THR A 115 6.33 -2.06 -16.28
N ASP A 116 6.67 -3.29 -16.63
CA ASP A 116 6.47 -4.45 -15.73
C ASP A 116 7.38 -4.38 -14.48
N LEU A 117 8.61 -3.89 -14.65
CA LEU A 117 9.52 -3.61 -13.53
C LEU A 117 8.98 -2.47 -12.68
N ILE A 118 8.54 -1.37 -13.31
CA ILE A 118 8.00 -0.21 -12.60
C ILE A 118 6.75 -0.63 -11.79
N ASN A 119 5.83 -1.39 -12.39
CA ASN A 119 4.67 -1.94 -11.68
C ASN A 119 5.08 -2.76 -10.46
N LYS A 120 6.05 -3.66 -10.61
CA LYS A 120 6.48 -4.50 -9.49
C LYS A 120 7.14 -3.70 -8.38
N ALA A 121 7.95 -2.70 -8.74
CA ALA A 121 8.56 -1.77 -7.80
C ALA A 121 7.49 -0.99 -7.05
N HIS A 122 6.53 -0.41 -7.76
CA HIS A 122 5.46 0.42 -7.21
C HIS A 122 4.53 -0.34 -6.28
N GLU A 123 4.19 -1.59 -6.58
CA GLU A 123 3.44 -2.49 -5.69
C GLU A 123 4.14 -2.73 -4.33
N ASN A 124 5.45 -2.48 -4.25
CA ASN A 124 6.24 -2.61 -3.02
C ASN A 124 6.73 -1.24 -2.51
N GLY A 125 6.21 -0.15 -3.07
CA GLY A 125 6.59 1.22 -2.75
C GLY A 125 8.05 1.58 -3.04
N VAL A 126 8.66 0.95 -4.03
CA VAL A 126 10.01 1.22 -4.52
C VAL A 126 9.92 2.16 -5.72
N GLU A 127 10.68 3.25 -5.68
CA GLU A 127 10.75 4.24 -6.76
C GLU A 127 11.61 3.73 -7.93
N VAL A 128 11.27 4.09 -9.17
CA VAL A 128 12.06 3.80 -10.36
C VAL A 128 12.46 5.09 -11.09
N VAL A 129 13.76 5.36 -11.15
CA VAL A 129 14.33 6.53 -11.83
C VAL A 129 14.98 6.13 -13.15
N LEU A 130 14.89 6.99 -14.16
CA LEU A 130 15.57 6.80 -15.44
C LEU A 130 17.02 7.28 -15.36
N THR A 131 17.99 6.45 -15.70
CA THR A 131 19.41 6.86 -15.74
C THR A 131 19.76 7.46 -17.08
N VAL A 132 20.17 8.72 -17.12
CA VAL A 132 20.67 9.38 -18.34
C VAL A 132 22.20 9.33 -18.40
N THR A 133 22.77 8.90 -19.52
CA THR A 133 24.21 8.68 -19.69
C THR A 133 24.81 9.53 -20.80
N ILE A 134 25.96 10.16 -20.52
CA ILE A 134 26.88 10.72 -21.52
C ILE A 134 28.31 10.46 -21.07
N PHE A 135 29.05 9.67 -21.85
CA PHE A 135 30.44 9.31 -21.55
C PHE A 135 31.46 9.96 -22.50
N ASN A 136 30.98 10.73 -23.49
CA ASN A 136 31.82 11.51 -24.37
C ASN A 136 32.05 12.92 -23.80
N LYS A 137 33.32 13.27 -23.55
CA LYS A 137 33.70 14.57 -23.00
C LYS A 137 33.24 15.76 -23.86
N THR A 138 33.37 15.67 -25.18
CA THR A 138 32.99 16.75 -26.11
C THR A 138 31.48 16.97 -26.11
N ASP A 139 30.69 15.90 -26.05
CA ASP A 139 29.24 15.99 -25.93
C ASP A 139 28.83 16.64 -24.61
N LEU A 140 29.47 16.27 -23.49
CA LEU A 140 29.24 16.93 -22.20
C LEU A 140 29.58 18.42 -22.23
N GLU A 141 30.71 18.80 -22.82
CA GLU A 141 31.08 20.22 -23.00
C GLU A 141 30.04 20.97 -23.83
N THR A 142 29.57 20.36 -24.91
CA THR A 142 28.57 20.94 -25.82
C THR A 142 27.20 21.07 -25.15
N LEU A 143 26.77 20.05 -24.41
CA LEU A 143 25.50 20.05 -23.69
C LEU A 143 25.50 21.13 -22.61
N LEU A 144 26.50 21.11 -21.74
CA LEU A 144 26.46 21.91 -20.50
C LEU A 144 26.78 23.38 -20.75
N SER A 145 27.57 23.71 -21.76
CA SER A 145 27.89 25.10 -22.11
C SER A 145 26.72 25.86 -22.76
N SER A 146 25.68 25.16 -23.22
CA SER A 146 24.52 25.75 -23.90
C SER A 146 23.24 25.62 -23.06
N GLU A 147 22.63 26.74 -22.69
CA GLU A 147 21.33 26.76 -22.00
C GLU A 147 20.23 26.09 -22.83
N SER A 148 20.25 26.26 -24.15
CA SER A 148 19.30 25.61 -25.06
C SER A 148 19.45 24.09 -24.98
N ASN A 149 20.67 23.55 -25.03
CA ASN A 149 20.89 22.11 -25.03
C ASN A 149 20.54 21.50 -23.68
N ARG A 150 20.87 22.17 -22.56
CA ARG A 150 20.43 21.78 -21.22
C ARG A 150 18.90 21.71 -21.15
N THR A 151 18.21 22.73 -21.65
CA THR A 151 16.74 22.80 -21.67
C THR A 151 16.12 21.68 -22.51
N THR A 152 16.69 21.39 -23.68
CA THR A 152 16.26 20.27 -24.54
C THR A 152 16.31 18.95 -23.78
N LEU A 153 17.45 18.65 -23.14
CA LEU A 153 17.59 17.40 -22.38
C LEU A 153 16.63 17.33 -21.19
N ILE A 154 16.47 18.44 -20.44
CA ILE A 154 15.54 18.50 -19.31
C ILE A 154 14.11 18.19 -19.77
N ASN A 155 13.63 18.81 -20.84
CA ASN A 155 12.29 18.57 -21.36
C ASN A 155 12.11 17.12 -21.82
N ASN A 156 13.10 16.57 -22.51
CA ASN A 156 13.08 15.17 -22.95
C ASN A 156 12.98 14.21 -21.76
N LEU A 157 13.78 14.41 -20.71
CA LEU A 157 13.75 13.58 -19.51
C LEU A 157 12.43 13.69 -18.74
N VAL A 158 11.91 14.90 -18.54
CA VAL A 158 10.60 15.13 -17.88
C VAL A 158 9.50 14.39 -18.63
N ASN A 159 9.48 14.47 -19.96
CA ASN A 159 8.48 13.77 -20.79
C ASN A 159 8.59 12.25 -20.66
N GLN A 160 9.79 11.69 -20.66
CA GLN A 160 10.00 10.24 -20.52
C GLN A 160 9.57 9.71 -19.16
N VAL A 161 9.93 10.41 -18.08
CA VAL A 161 9.59 9.99 -16.71
C VAL A 161 8.08 10.12 -16.48
N LYS A 162 7.47 11.24 -16.88
CA LYS A 162 6.02 11.47 -16.75
C LYS A 162 5.20 10.44 -17.52
N SER A 163 5.58 10.15 -18.76
CA SER A 163 4.82 9.20 -19.61
C SER A 163 4.92 7.76 -19.12
N ALA A 164 6.03 7.40 -18.47
CA ALA A 164 6.25 6.09 -17.87
C ALA A 164 5.51 5.89 -16.54
N ASN A 165 5.08 6.99 -15.90
CA ASN A 165 4.80 7.04 -14.47
C ASN A 165 6.03 6.60 -13.65
N GLY A 166 7.21 7.12 -13.98
CA GLY A 166 8.44 6.93 -13.19
C GLY A 166 8.65 8.04 -12.15
N ASP A 167 9.66 7.89 -11.30
CA ASP A 167 9.82 8.67 -10.07
C ASP A 167 11.05 9.60 -10.07
N GLY A 168 11.68 9.83 -11.21
CA GLY A 168 12.78 10.79 -11.34
C GLY A 168 13.89 10.37 -12.29
N VAL A 169 15.05 10.99 -12.12
CA VAL A 169 16.23 10.81 -12.99
C VAL A 169 17.49 10.56 -12.16
N ASN A 170 18.30 9.60 -12.59
CA ASN A 170 19.70 9.48 -12.18
C ASN A 170 20.59 10.00 -13.32
N ILE A 171 21.56 10.86 -13.03
CA ILE A 171 22.51 11.37 -14.01
C ILE A 171 23.83 10.61 -13.88
N ASP A 172 24.26 9.98 -14.96
CA ASP A 172 25.54 9.29 -15.04
C ASP A 172 26.40 9.89 -16.16
N PHE A 173 26.95 11.06 -15.85
CA PHE A 173 27.85 11.81 -16.73
C PHE A 173 29.29 11.59 -16.27
N GLU A 174 30.10 10.95 -17.12
CA GLU A 174 31.48 10.62 -16.78
C GLU A 174 32.49 11.32 -17.67
N VAL A 175 33.77 11.28 -17.27
CA VAL A 175 34.85 12.02 -17.94
C VAL A 175 34.58 13.54 -17.89
N PHE A 176 34.00 13.98 -16.76
CA PHE A 176 33.45 15.31 -16.60
C PHE A 176 34.52 16.42 -16.75
N PRO A 177 34.32 17.40 -17.66
CA PRO A 177 35.27 18.48 -17.91
C PRO A 177 35.21 19.54 -16.81
N ALA A 178 36.37 19.86 -16.21
CA ALA A 178 36.45 20.84 -15.11
C ALA A 178 35.93 22.25 -15.49
N SER A 179 35.94 22.61 -16.77
CA SER A 179 35.37 23.85 -17.29
C SER A 179 33.85 23.95 -17.16
N GLN A 180 33.14 22.81 -17.02
CA GLN A 180 31.68 22.76 -16.94
C GLN A 180 31.15 22.63 -15.50
N LYS A 181 32.02 22.67 -14.49
CA LYS A 181 31.66 22.51 -13.07
C LYS A 181 30.40 23.26 -12.66
N SER A 182 30.34 24.57 -12.93
CA SER A 182 29.17 25.38 -12.58
C SER A 182 27.93 25.07 -13.43
N ASN A 183 28.13 24.68 -14.69
CA ASN A 183 27.02 24.38 -15.60
C ASN A 183 26.31 23.07 -15.25
N LEU A 184 27.03 22.09 -14.69
CA LEU A 184 26.42 20.88 -14.16
C LEU A 184 25.52 21.19 -12.95
N VAL A 185 25.96 22.07 -12.05
CA VAL A 185 25.12 22.51 -10.92
C VAL A 185 23.83 23.15 -11.42
N THR A 186 23.92 24.04 -12.41
CA THR A 186 22.75 24.65 -13.05
C THR A 186 21.84 23.59 -13.69
N PHE A 187 22.39 22.65 -14.46
CA PHE A 187 21.63 21.56 -15.07
C PHE A 187 20.83 20.76 -14.05
N VAL A 188 21.47 20.35 -12.95
CA VAL A 188 20.83 19.55 -11.88
C VAL A 188 19.70 20.31 -11.21
N LYS A 189 19.92 21.58 -10.88
CA LYS A 189 18.92 22.45 -10.28
C LYS A 189 17.68 22.61 -11.18
N ASP A 190 17.91 22.89 -12.45
CA ASP A 190 16.84 23.12 -13.43
C ASP A 190 16.07 21.83 -13.72
N LEU A 191 16.77 20.70 -13.85
CA LEU A 191 16.15 19.38 -14.03
C LEU A 191 15.23 19.02 -12.85
N ARG A 192 15.74 19.17 -11.61
CA ARG A 192 14.98 18.85 -10.40
C ARG A 192 13.74 19.72 -10.25
N THR A 193 13.87 21.01 -10.55
CA THR A 193 12.75 21.96 -10.55
C THR A 193 11.68 21.53 -11.57
N SER A 194 12.09 21.26 -12.81
CA SER A 194 11.17 20.88 -13.88
C SER A 194 10.47 19.55 -13.63
N LEU A 195 11.17 18.54 -13.08
CA LEU A 195 10.54 17.27 -12.71
C LEU A 195 9.49 17.45 -11.61
N ARG A 196 9.79 18.22 -10.56
CA ARG A 196 8.87 18.39 -9.42
C ARG A 196 7.64 19.22 -9.71
N ASN A 197 7.68 20.07 -10.74
CA ASN A 197 6.50 20.77 -11.23
C ASN A 197 5.48 19.80 -11.86
N GLU A 198 5.94 18.66 -12.38
CA GLU A 198 5.08 17.66 -13.05
C GLU A 198 4.81 16.44 -12.16
N ILE A 199 5.77 16.06 -11.32
CA ILE A 199 5.76 14.87 -10.47
C ILE A 199 6.30 15.28 -9.11
N SER A 200 5.40 15.61 -8.19
CA SER A 200 5.76 16.28 -6.92
C SER A 200 6.82 15.56 -6.08
N HIS A 201 6.85 14.22 -6.12
CA HIS A 201 7.82 13.40 -5.39
C HIS A 201 9.09 13.06 -6.18
N ALA A 202 9.23 13.51 -7.43
CA ALA A 202 10.35 13.10 -8.27
C ALA A 202 11.72 13.49 -7.68
N GLN A 203 12.67 12.58 -7.83
CA GLN A 203 14.05 12.75 -7.36
C GLN A 203 15.04 12.97 -8.50
N VAL A 204 16.12 13.69 -8.22
CA VAL A 204 17.30 13.79 -9.10
C VAL A 204 18.55 13.37 -8.35
N THR A 205 19.20 12.29 -8.78
CA THR A 205 20.45 11.78 -8.19
C THR A 205 21.59 11.77 -9.22
N LEU A 206 22.84 11.71 -8.77
CA LEU A 206 24.00 11.67 -9.66
C LEU A 206 24.95 10.53 -9.30
N ALA A 207 25.40 9.76 -10.29
CA ALA A 207 26.60 8.95 -10.16
C ALA A 207 27.82 9.88 -10.17
N THR A 208 28.70 9.71 -9.18
CA THR A 208 29.86 10.56 -8.93
C THR A 208 31.11 9.70 -8.70
N PRO A 209 32.32 10.16 -9.07
CA PRO A 209 33.49 9.29 -9.09
C PRO A 209 34.02 8.99 -7.67
N ALA A 210 34.55 7.78 -7.44
CA ALA A 210 35.27 7.47 -6.20
C ALA A 210 36.47 8.41 -5.94
N VAL A 211 37.10 8.92 -7.01
CA VAL A 211 38.22 9.86 -6.96
C VAL A 211 38.03 10.93 -8.04
N ASP A 212 38.01 12.21 -7.64
CA ASP A 212 37.93 13.34 -8.57
C ASP A 212 39.33 13.77 -9.05
N TRP A 213 39.85 13.06 -10.05
CA TRP A 213 41.19 13.29 -10.60
C TRP A 213 41.36 14.65 -11.27
N SER A 214 40.28 15.22 -11.81
CA SER A 214 40.30 16.47 -12.59
C SER A 214 39.85 17.68 -11.78
N SER A 215 39.51 17.51 -10.50
CA SER A 215 38.87 18.53 -9.66
C SER A 215 37.67 19.15 -10.39
N ALA A 216 36.87 18.32 -11.05
CA ALA A 216 35.83 18.78 -11.96
C ALA A 216 34.46 18.91 -11.29
N TRP A 217 34.28 18.39 -10.06
CA TRP A 217 32.99 18.37 -9.38
C TRP A 217 32.89 19.45 -8.31
N ASP A 218 31.70 20.06 -8.16
CA ASP A 218 31.35 20.91 -7.00
C ASP A 218 30.40 20.11 -6.10
N PHE A 219 30.96 19.21 -5.31
CA PHE A 219 30.18 18.30 -4.47
C PHE A 219 29.24 19.06 -3.51
N ASN A 220 29.66 20.22 -2.98
CA ASN A 220 28.83 21.00 -2.07
C ASN A 220 27.60 21.61 -2.77
N ALA A 221 27.79 22.19 -3.96
CA ALA A 221 26.67 22.71 -4.73
C ALA A 221 25.76 21.58 -5.22
N LEU A 222 26.33 20.48 -5.72
CA LEU A 222 25.54 19.34 -6.20
C LEU A 222 24.75 18.67 -5.07
N ALA A 223 25.30 18.53 -3.86
CA ALA A 223 24.55 18.00 -2.71
C ALA A 223 23.34 18.88 -2.34
N ARG A 224 23.43 20.20 -2.53
CA ARG A 224 22.30 21.12 -2.28
C ARG A 224 21.23 21.02 -3.37
N GLU A 225 21.65 20.93 -4.63
CA GLU A 225 20.75 21.00 -5.77
C GLU A 225 20.17 19.65 -6.20
N SER A 226 20.67 18.53 -5.67
CA SER A 226 20.18 17.17 -5.96
C SER A 226 19.51 16.51 -4.75
N ASP A 227 18.92 15.34 -4.97
CA ASP A 227 18.38 14.47 -3.92
C ASP A 227 19.41 13.46 -3.40
N GLY A 228 20.49 13.21 -4.15
CA GLY A 228 21.61 12.39 -3.67
C GLY A 228 22.80 12.31 -4.64
N LEU A 229 23.98 12.14 -4.06
CA LEU A 229 25.25 11.85 -4.73
C LEU A 229 25.60 10.38 -4.49
N PHE A 230 25.42 9.56 -5.52
CA PHE A 230 25.85 8.17 -5.54
C PHE A 230 27.35 8.12 -5.81
N ILE A 231 28.15 7.74 -4.81
CA ILE A 231 29.58 7.52 -4.98
C ILE A 231 29.75 6.18 -5.67
N MET A 232 30.36 6.15 -6.85
CA MET A 232 30.81 4.91 -7.50
C MET A 232 32.02 4.35 -6.74
N GLY A 233 31.79 3.82 -5.53
CA GLY A 233 32.78 3.37 -4.55
C GLY A 233 33.50 2.08 -4.93
N TYR A 234 33.87 1.95 -6.20
CA TYR A 234 34.50 0.81 -6.84
C TYR A 234 35.49 1.28 -7.93
N ASP A 235 36.10 0.34 -8.64
CA ASP A 235 37.13 0.58 -9.66
C ASP A 235 38.42 1.27 -9.14
N TYR A 236 38.76 1.09 -7.85
CA TYR A 236 40.06 1.50 -7.30
C TYR A 236 41.21 0.67 -7.91
N TYR A 237 40.96 -0.63 -8.08
CA TYR A 237 41.66 -1.48 -9.02
C TYR A 237 40.66 -1.89 -10.11
N TRP A 238 40.94 -1.48 -11.33
CA TRP A 238 40.05 -1.61 -12.48
C TRP A 238 40.71 -2.43 -13.60
N LYS A 239 39.96 -2.69 -14.68
CA LYS A 239 40.41 -3.49 -15.84
C LYS A 239 41.86 -3.21 -16.31
N GLY A 240 42.28 -1.95 -16.39
CA GLY A 240 43.61 -1.55 -16.87
C GLY A 240 44.72 -1.54 -15.81
N SER A 241 44.45 -2.02 -14.59
CA SER A 241 45.47 -2.06 -13.53
C SER A 241 46.66 -2.93 -13.92
N THR A 242 47.87 -2.41 -13.70
CA THR A 242 49.14 -3.12 -13.97
C THR A 242 49.52 -4.10 -12.85
N THR A 243 48.78 -4.08 -11.74
CA THR A 243 48.88 -5.02 -10.62
C THR A 243 47.48 -5.43 -10.16
N THR A 244 47.35 -6.62 -9.58
CA THR A 244 46.07 -7.10 -9.02
C THR A 244 45.77 -6.46 -7.68
N GLY A 245 44.48 -6.30 -7.38
CA GLY A 245 44.06 -5.76 -6.11
C GLY A 245 42.54 -5.65 -5.97
N PRO A 246 42.09 -5.22 -4.78
CA PRO A 246 40.67 -5.11 -4.45
C PRO A 246 39.97 -4.06 -5.31
N VAL A 247 38.82 -4.41 -5.90
CA VAL A 247 38.02 -3.48 -6.70
C VAL A 247 37.50 -2.33 -5.85
N ALA A 248 37.11 -2.63 -4.61
CA ALA A 248 36.54 -1.68 -3.66
C ALA A 248 37.09 -1.91 -2.25
N PRO A 249 38.36 -1.58 -1.96
CA PRO A 249 38.95 -1.78 -0.64
C PRO A 249 38.23 -0.90 0.39
N LEU A 250 37.82 -1.46 1.53
CA LEU A 250 37.25 -0.66 2.61
C LEU A 250 38.30 0.29 3.21
N LYS A 251 39.51 -0.24 3.42
CA LYS A 251 40.69 0.46 3.97
C LYS A 251 41.98 -0.10 3.34
N GLY A 252 43.13 0.43 3.76
CA GLY A 252 44.43 0.04 3.20
C GLY A 252 44.73 0.73 1.86
N GLY A 253 46.01 0.70 1.46
CA GLY A 253 46.50 1.40 0.27
C GLY A 253 46.25 2.92 0.29
N THR A 254 46.51 3.58 -0.84
CA THR A 254 46.31 5.03 -1.00
C THR A 254 44.85 5.40 -1.27
N TYR A 255 44.14 4.60 -2.07
CA TYR A 255 42.76 4.85 -2.46
C TYR A 255 41.85 3.75 -1.94
N ASN A 256 40.86 4.13 -1.14
CA ASN A 256 39.88 3.23 -0.52
C ASN A 256 38.60 3.96 -0.16
N ILE A 257 37.55 3.18 0.11
CA ILE A 257 36.20 3.68 0.39
C ILE A 257 36.18 4.62 1.59
N THR A 258 36.87 4.27 2.69
CA THR A 258 36.85 5.09 3.91
C THR A 258 37.38 6.50 3.65
N ASN A 259 38.49 6.62 2.90
CA ASN A 259 39.06 7.89 2.52
C ASN A 259 38.15 8.69 1.58
N THR A 260 37.54 8.03 0.60
CA THR A 260 36.58 8.66 -0.32
C THR A 260 35.36 9.19 0.42
N VAL A 261 34.76 8.40 1.32
CA VAL A 261 33.61 8.85 2.15
C VAL A 261 33.98 10.08 2.99
N ASN A 262 35.14 10.07 3.65
CA ASN A 262 35.60 11.23 4.43
C ASN A 262 35.86 12.46 3.55
N THR A 263 36.32 12.27 2.31
CA THR A 263 36.52 13.34 1.33
C THR A 263 35.19 13.97 0.93
N TYR A 264 34.17 13.15 0.61
CA TYR A 264 32.83 13.63 0.29
C TYR A 264 32.20 14.38 1.46
N LEU A 265 32.23 13.82 2.66
CA LEU A 265 31.73 14.50 3.86
C LEU A 265 32.38 15.86 4.07
N SER A 266 33.71 15.94 3.89
CA SER A 266 34.43 17.21 3.99
C SER A 266 34.02 18.19 2.90
N ALA A 267 33.88 17.70 1.66
CA ALA A 267 33.55 18.52 0.50
C ALA A 267 32.09 19.02 0.50
N THR A 268 31.15 18.28 1.10
CA THR A 268 29.72 18.65 1.17
C THR A 268 29.34 19.40 2.44
N GLY A 269 30.32 19.80 3.26
CA GLY A 269 30.03 20.46 4.55
C GLY A 269 29.35 19.54 5.56
N ASN A 270 29.65 18.24 5.51
CA ASN A 270 29.02 17.16 6.28
C ASN A 270 27.52 16.96 6.00
N ASN A 271 27.06 17.27 4.79
CA ASN A 271 25.73 16.88 4.34
C ASN A 271 25.72 15.36 4.05
N ALA A 272 25.68 14.58 5.12
CA ALA A 272 25.79 13.13 5.07
C ALA A 272 24.52 12.49 4.45
N GLU A 273 23.33 13.07 4.70
CA GLU A 273 22.07 12.56 4.14
C GLU A 273 22.01 12.61 2.62
N LYS A 274 22.85 13.41 1.96
CA LYS A 274 22.95 13.48 0.49
C LYS A 274 23.93 12.49 -0.11
N ILE A 275 24.67 11.72 0.68
CA ILE A 275 25.69 10.81 0.17
C ILE A 275 25.15 9.37 0.16
N LEU A 276 25.22 8.70 -0.98
CA LEU A 276 24.91 7.28 -1.12
C LEU A 276 26.20 6.52 -1.46
N LEU A 277 26.57 5.53 -0.65
CA LEU A 277 27.77 4.72 -0.90
C LEU A 277 27.46 3.58 -1.89
N GLY A 278 27.93 3.71 -3.13
CA GLY A 278 27.88 2.66 -4.13
C GLY A 278 28.90 1.55 -3.86
N VAL A 279 28.47 0.29 -3.99
CA VAL A 279 29.28 -0.91 -3.81
C VAL A 279 29.19 -1.85 -5.03
N PRO A 280 30.25 -2.60 -5.38
CA PRO A 280 30.24 -3.47 -6.54
C PRO A 280 29.64 -4.84 -6.20
N TYR A 281 28.77 -5.35 -7.07
CA TYR A 281 28.35 -6.76 -7.12
C TYR A 281 29.12 -7.51 -8.22
N TYR A 282 30.36 -7.11 -8.45
CA TYR A 282 31.28 -7.69 -9.42
C TYR A 282 32.71 -7.63 -8.87
N GLY A 283 33.63 -8.19 -9.62
CA GLY A 283 35.06 -8.14 -9.42
C GLY A 283 35.82 -8.08 -10.73
N TYR A 284 37.13 -8.15 -10.65
CA TYR A 284 38.00 -8.28 -11.82
C TYR A 284 38.92 -9.48 -11.69
N LYS A 285 39.05 -10.21 -12.79
CA LYS A 285 40.00 -11.31 -13.00
C LYS A 285 41.14 -10.83 -13.88
N TRP A 286 42.38 -11.07 -13.45
CA TRP A 286 43.57 -10.77 -14.24
C TRP A 286 44.46 -12.00 -14.41
N ALA A 287 45.04 -12.15 -15.60
CA ALA A 287 46.22 -12.98 -15.79
C ALA A 287 47.44 -12.29 -15.19
N THR A 288 48.28 -13.05 -14.49
CA THR A 288 49.37 -12.54 -13.64
C THR A 288 50.64 -13.36 -13.79
N ILE A 289 51.77 -12.74 -13.47
CA ILE A 289 53.08 -13.40 -13.52
C ILE A 289 53.27 -14.43 -12.39
N ASN A 290 52.55 -14.29 -11.26
CA ASN A 290 52.64 -15.18 -10.10
C ASN A 290 51.39 -15.10 -9.21
N GLN A 291 51.33 -15.97 -8.20
CA GLN A 291 50.18 -16.13 -7.31
C GLN A 291 50.03 -15.07 -6.20
N ASN A 292 51.02 -14.20 -6.00
CA ASN A 292 51.06 -13.33 -4.82
C ASN A 292 50.10 -12.14 -4.95
N ILE A 293 49.55 -11.68 -3.83
CA ILE A 293 48.76 -10.44 -3.79
C ILE A 293 49.59 -9.29 -4.40
N GLY A 294 48.96 -8.46 -5.24
CA GLY A 294 49.66 -7.36 -5.92
C GLY A 294 50.56 -7.79 -7.08
N ALA A 295 50.38 -9.00 -7.62
CA ALA A 295 51.18 -9.47 -8.76
C ALA A 295 50.95 -8.59 -10.00
N SER A 296 52.01 -8.38 -10.78
CA SER A 296 51.90 -7.68 -12.06
C SER A 296 51.00 -8.44 -13.04
N THR A 297 50.13 -7.70 -13.71
CA THR A 297 49.21 -8.24 -14.71
C THR A 297 49.93 -8.44 -16.04
N THR A 298 49.60 -9.52 -16.75
CA THR A 298 50.15 -9.82 -18.09
C THR A 298 49.21 -9.41 -19.22
N SER A 299 47.97 -9.05 -18.87
CA SER A 299 46.93 -8.57 -19.78
C SER A 299 45.95 -7.66 -19.02
N SER A 300 45.08 -6.96 -19.76
CA SER A 300 43.92 -6.30 -19.16
C SER A 300 43.05 -7.32 -18.42
N GLY A 301 42.40 -6.85 -17.36
CA GLY A 301 41.43 -7.63 -16.59
C GLY A 301 40.12 -7.88 -17.33
N GLU A 302 39.35 -8.81 -16.79
CA GLU A 302 38.01 -9.15 -17.21
C GLU A 302 37.05 -8.94 -16.04
N ALA A 303 35.95 -8.20 -16.25
CA ALA A 303 34.94 -8.04 -15.22
C ALA A 303 34.22 -9.38 -14.99
N VAL A 304 34.00 -9.74 -13.73
CA VAL A 304 33.34 -10.97 -13.33
C VAL A 304 32.24 -10.64 -12.33
N ILE A 305 30.99 -10.94 -12.68
CA ILE A 305 29.84 -10.70 -11.78
C ILE A 305 29.94 -11.58 -10.52
N TYR A 306 29.29 -11.14 -9.43
CA TYR A 306 29.34 -11.81 -8.13
C TYR A 306 29.11 -13.31 -8.20
N VAL A 307 28.05 -13.77 -8.88
CA VAL A 307 27.72 -15.21 -8.93
C VAL A 307 28.85 -16.05 -9.50
N THR A 308 29.54 -15.55 -10.54
CA THR A 308 30.67 -16.25 -11.15
C THR A 308 31.89 -16.19 -10.23
N ALA A 309 32.20 -15.02 -9.67
CA ALA A 309 33.34 -14.85 -8.78
C ALA A 309 33.21 -15.69 -7.50
N GLU A 310 32.03 -15.72 -6.87
CA GLU A 310 31.76 -16.51 -5.66
C GLU A 310 31.80 -18.01 -5.95
N SER A 311 31.20 -18.46 -7.06
CA SER A 311 31.24 -19.87 -7.47
C SER A 311 32.67 -20.35 -7.77
N GLU A 312 33.46 -19.52 -8.47
CA GLU A 312 34.87 -19.83 -8.73
C GLU A 312 35.71 -19.77 -7.46
N ALA A 313 35.45 -18.83 -6.55
CA ALA A 313 36.12 -18.77 -5.26
C ALA A 313 35.88 -20.04 -4.43
N GLN A 314 34.65 -20.55 -4.42
CA GLN A 314 34.33 -21.83 -3.77
C GLN A 314 35.06 -23.02 -4.41
N SER A 315 35.27 -22.97 -5.73
CA SER A 315 35.93 -24.04 -6.48
C SER A 315 37.46 -24.01 -6.35
N TYR A 316 38.05 -22.82 -6.35
CA TYR A 316 39.52 -22.63 -6.35
C TYR A 316 40.10 -22.31 -4.97
N GLY A 317 39.25 -22.11 -3.96
CA GLY A 317 39.66 -21.76 -2.60
C GLY A 317 39.59 -20.26 -2.36
N LYS A 318 38.53 -19.84 -1.67
CA LYS A 318 38.27 -18.45 -1.29
C LYS A 318 39.27 -18.00 -0.22
N LEU A 319 39.88 -16.85 -0.44
CA LEU A 319 40.85 -16.22 0.45
C LEU A 319 40.30 -14.86 0.91
N TRP A 320 40.70 -14.44 2.12
CA TRP A 320 40.33 -13.14 2.68
C TRP A 320 41.57 -12.26 2.80
N HIS A 321 41.50 -11.03 2.29
CA HIS A 321 42.56 -10.03 2.48
C HIS A 321 42.18 -9.08 3.61
N SER A 322 42.82 -9.24 4.78
CA SER A 322 42.45 -8.54 6.01
C SER A 322 42.70 -7.03 5.98
N GLU A 323 43.65 -6.56 5.16
CA GLU A 323 43.94 -5.13 5.05
C GLU A 323 42.84 -4.40 4.28
N SER A 324 42.43 -4.91 3.11
CA SER A 324 41.35 -4.30 2.31
C SER A 324 39.95 -4.69 2.75
N GLU A 325 39.84 -5.75 3.55
CA GLU A 325 38.58 -6.40 3.93
C GLU A 325 37.76 -6.85 2.72
N THR A 326 38.41 -7.56 1.81
CA THR A 326 37.78 -8.09 0.59
C THR A 326 38.17 -9.55 0.33
N PRO A 327 37.26 -10.36 -0.22
CA PRO A 327 37.60 -11.69 -0.70
C PRO A 327 38.37 -11.65 -2.02
N TRP A 328 39.13 -12.71 -2.26
CA TRP A 328 39.79 -12.97 -3.53
C TRP A 328 40.07 -14.46 -3.69
N TYR A 329 40.41 -14.89 -4.90
CA TYR A 329 40.91 -16.24 -5.14
C TYR A 329 41.96 -16.22 -6.25
N ARG A 330 42.70 -17.31 -6.34
CA ARG A 330 43.75 -17.49 -7.35
C ARG A 330 43.80 -18.93 -7.80
N TYR A 331 44.12 -19.12 -9.06
CA TYR A 331 44.29 -20.46 -9.62
C TYR A 331 45.27 -20.44 -10.78
N GLN A 332 45.79 -21.61 -11.14
CA GLN A 332 46.69 -21.77 -12.25
C GLN A 332 45.99 -22.49 -13.40
N SER A 333 45.86 -21.82 -14.54
CA SER A 333 45.34 -22.39 -15.79
C SER A 333 45.96 -21.61 -16.96
N ASN A 334 46.89 -22.26 -17.69
CA ASN A 334 47.71 -21.62 -18.74
C ASN A 334 48.42 -20.31 -18.28
N GLY A 335 48.79 -20.25 -17.00
CA GLY A 335 49.28 -19.04 -16.32
C GLY A 335 48.61 -18.86 -14.96
N TRP A 336 49.05 -17.87 -14.18
CA TRP A 336 48.38 -17.53 -12.92
C TRP A 336 47.23 -16.57 -13.17
N ASN A 337 46.09 -16.81 -12.54
CA ASN A 337 44.95 -15.90 -12.54
C ASN A 337 44.62 -15.50 -11.11
N GLN A 338 44.24 -14.25 -10.90
CA GLN A 338 43.69 -13.77 -9.64
C GLN A 338 42.41 -13.00 -9.90
N THR A 339 41.42 -13.22 -9.04
CA THR A 339 40.16 -12.49 -9.06
C THR A 339 39.91 -11.87 -7.71
N TRP A 340 39.59 -10.58 -7.71
CA TRP A 340 39.22 -9.81 -6.52
C TRP A 340 37.79 -9.30 -6.70
N TYR A 341 36.97 -9.44 -5.67
CA TYR A 341 35.54 -9.12 -5.73
C TYR A 341 35.03 -8.77 -4.33
N ASP A 342 33.73 -8.54 -4.21
CA ASP A 342 33.03 -8.30 -2.94
C ASP A 342 32.03 -9.40 -2.63
N ASP A 343 31.96 -9.81 -1.37
CA ASP A 343 30.97 -10.78 -0.87
C ASP A 343 30.09 -10.18 0.23
N SER A 344 29.16 -10.97 0.76
CA SER A 344 28.26 -10.51 1.83
C SER A 344 28.98 -9.98 3.08
N LEU A 345 30.19 -10.46 3.39
CA LEU A 345 30.96 -10.01 4.55
C LEU A 345 31.62 -8.66 4.28
N SER A 346 32.33 -8.52 3.17
CA SER A 346 32.97 -7.24 2.80
C SER A 346 31.94 -6.13 2.55
N LEU A 347 30.79 -6.47 1.95
CA LEU A 347 29.68 -5.55 1.77
C LEU A 347 29.04 -5.15 3.11
N SER A 348 28.89 -6.08 4.06
CA SER A 348 28.38 -5.75 5.40
C SER A 348 29.24 -4.72 6.13
N HIS A 349 30.58 -4.79 6.01
CA HIS A 349 31.47 -3.80 6.61
C HIS A 349 31.35 -2.42 5.94
N LYS A 350 31.08 -2.38 4.63
CA LYS A 350 30.82 -1.13 3.90
C LYS A 350 29.48 -0.51 4.29
N TYR A 351 28.45 -1.34 4.51
CA TYR A 351 27.18 -0.88 5.06
C TYR A 351 27.36 -0.33 6.48
N ASP A 352 28.17 -0.97 7.32
CA ASP A 352 28.52 -0.46 8.65
C ASP A 352 29.23 0.90 8.57
N LEU A 353 30.14 1.08 7.61
CA LEU A 353 30.76 2.39 7.37
C LEU A 353 29.70 3.45 7.03
N ALA A 354 28.80 3.16 6.08
CA ALA A 354 27.74 4.10 5.69
C ALA A 354 26.83 4.49 6.87
N ILE A 355 26.44 3.50 7.69
CA ILE A 355 25.64 3.72 8.90
C ILE A 355 26.41 4.55 9.92
N SER A 356 27.66 4.19 10.22
CA SER A 356 28.50 4.89 11.22
C SER A 356 28.80 6.33 10.85
N LYS A 357 28.83 6.63 9.55
CA LYS A 357 29.03 7.99 9.01
C LYS A 357 27.70 8.74 8.78
N ASN A 358 26.58 8.13 9.16
CA ASN A 358 25.23 8.65 8.97
C ASN A 358 24.94 9.07 7.52
N LEU A 359 25.48 8.34 6.54
CA LEU A 359 25.22 8.62 5.12
C LEU A 359 23.72 8.47 4.81
N GLY A 360 23.27 9.05 3.71
CA GLY A 360 21.89 8.95 3.21
C GLY A 360 21.50 7.51 2.87
N GLY A 361 22.48 6.69 2.47
CA GLY A 361 22.27 5.27 2.23
C GLY A 361 23.39 4.59 1.48
N VAL A 362 23.06 3.46 0.89
CA VAL A 362 23.98 2.63 0.09
C VAL A 362 23.35 2.32 -1.25
N GLY A 363 24.16 1.89 -2.21
CA GLY A 363 23.66 1.47 -3.49
C GLY A 363 24.59 0.50 -4.21
N MET A 364 24.16 -0.10 -5.32
CA MET A 364 24.91 -1.20 -5.94
C MET A 364 24.95 -1.14 -7.48
N TRP A 365 26.11 -1.46 -8.02
CA TRP A 365 26.30 -1.84 -9.43
C TRP A 365 26.64 -3.34 -9.52
N ALA A 366 25.77 -4.21 -10.03
CA ALA A 366 24.39 -3.93 -10.39
C ALA A 366 23.43 -5.00 -9.86
N LEU A 367 22.17 -4.63 -9.72
CA LEU A 367 21.11 -5.58 -9.41
C LEU A 367 21.10 -6.70 -10.47
N GLY A 368 20.89 -7.94 -10.06
CA GLY A 368 20.90 -9.10 -10.97
C GLY A 368 22.27 -9.78 -11.15
N TYR A 369 23.36 -9.17 -10.66
CA TYR A 369 24.70 -9.79 -10.65
C TYR A 369 24.85 -10.86 -9.55
N ASP A 370 23.97 -10.81 -8.55
CA ASP A 370 23.78 -11.85 -7.54
C ASP A 370 23.14 -13.13 -8.11
N SER A 371 22.34 -12.99 -9.18
CA SER A 371 21.66 -14.10 -9.88
C SER A 371 20.93 -15.08 -8.94
N GLY A 372 20.25 -14.56 -7.91
CA GLY A 372 19.42 -15.35 -6.99
C GLY A 372 20.11 -15.79 -5.69
N TYR A 373 21.36 -15.40 -5.45
CA TYR A 373 22.04 -15.62 -4.18
C TYR A 373 21.50 -14.70 -3.08
N ASN A 374 20.97 -15.28 -2.00
CA ASN A 374 20.33 -14.51 -0.92
C ASN A 374 21.32 -13.78 0.00
N GLN A 375 22.60 -14.18 0.05
CA GLN A 375 23.55 -13.67 1.05
C GLN A 375 23.76 -12.15 0.97
N LEU A 376 23.71 -11.58 -0.24
CA LEU A 376 23.84 -10.12 -0.41
C LEU A 376 22.59 -9.38 0.10
N TRP A 377 21.40 -9.97 -0.12
CA TRP A 377 20.14 -9.47 0.41
C TRP A 377 20.06 -9.58 1.94
N ASP A 378 20.55 -10.69 2.51
CA ASP A 378 20.59 -10.90 3.96
C ASP A 378 21.49 -9.87 4.67
N ALA A 379 22.59 -9.48 4.03
CA ALA A 379 23.46 -8.40 4.50
C ALA A 379 22.70 -7.05 4.54
N LEU A 380 21.99 -6.69 3.46
CA LEU A 380 21.15 -5.48 3.42
C LEU A 380 20.07 -5.49 4.52
N LYS A 381 19.34 -6.61 4.65
CA LYS A 381 18.30 -6.78 5.67
C LYS A 381 18.82 -6.55 7.08
N THR A 382 19.96 -7.16 7.40
CA THR A 382 20.58 -7.08 8.73
C THR A 382 20.98 -5.66 9.10
N LYS A 383 21.44 -4.89 8.11
CA LYS A 383 22.04 -3.57 8.33
C LYS A 383 21.05 -2.42 8.20
N LEU A 384 20.09 -2.51 7.29
CA LEU A 384 19.33 -1.33 6.83
C LEU A 384 17.81 -1.41 7.02
N ALA A 385 17.22 -2.53 7.47
CA ALA A 385 15.81 -2.57 7.85
C ALA A 385 15.52 -1.81 9.16
N GLU A 386 14.33 -1.20 9.28
CA GLU A 386 13.89 -0.37 10.43
C GLU A 386 14.02 -1.07 11.81
N LYS A 387 14.34 -0.25 12.83
CA LYS A 387 14.60 -0.66 14.22
C LYS A 387 13.85 0.15 15.28
N THR A 388 12.57 0.44 15.05
CA THR A 388 11.68 1.26 15.91
C THR A 388 10.38 0.53 16.22
N ALA A 389 9.67 0.93 17.27
CA ALA A 389 8.34 0.40 17.58
C ALA A 389 7.36 0.65 16.41
N PRO A 390 6.34 -0.20 16.20
CA PRO A 390 5.37 -0.01 15.12
C PRO A 390 4.46 1.19 15.33
N SER A 391 3.82 1.66 14.26
CA SER A 391 2.70 2.62 14.34
C SER A 391 1.44 1.96 14.92
N THR A 392 0.55 2.77 15.49
CA THR A 392 -0.75 2.35 16.02
C THR A 392 -1.64 1.75 14.92
N PRO A 393 -2.36 0.65 15.18
CA PRO A 393 -3.37 0.13 14.27
C PRO A 393 -4.46 1.17 13.98
N ILE A 394 -4.82 1.33 12.70
CA ILE A 394 -5.84 2.28 12.21
C ILE A 394 -6.83 1.54 11.31
N ASP A 395 -7.94 2.17 10.90
CA ASP A 395 -8.85 1.60 9.90
C ASP A 395 -9.36 0.23 10.36
N ILE A 396 -9.86 0.20 11.61
CA ILE A 396 -10.10 -1.01 12.40
C ILE A 396 -11.58 -1.43 12.38
N SER A 397 -11.82 -2.74 12.33
CA SER A 397 -13.13 -3.37 12.46
C SER A 397 -13.06 -4.62 13.32
N ILE A 398 -14.13 -4.89 14.07
CA ILE A 398 -14.27 -6.08 14.91
C ILE A 398 -15.61 -6.74 14.59
N THR A 399 -15.55 -7.97 14.06
CA THR A 399 -16.71 -8.68 13.53
C THR A 399 -16.86 -10.09 14.10
N ASN A 400 -18.10 -10.51 14.35
CA ASN A 400 -18.43 -11.86 14.77
C ASN A 400 -18.51 -12.79 13.55
N MET A 401 -17.57 -13.71 13.45
CA MET A 401 -17.53 -14.68 12.34
C MET A 401 -18.44 -15.90 12.56
N GLY A 402 -19.09 -15.99 13.72
CA GLY A 402 -19.83 -17.18 14.12
C GLY A 402 -18.95 -18.22 14.83
N MET A 403 -19.58 -19.27 15.35
CA MET A 403 -18.90 -20.39 16.06
C MET A 403 -17.98 -19.97 17.23
N GLY A 404 -18.20 -18.79 17.81
CA GLY A 404 -17.35 -18.25 18.89
C GLY A 404 -16.03 -17.66 18.40
N ILE A 405 -15.95 -17.28 17.12
CA ILE A 405 -14.78 -16.63 16.51
C ILE A 405 -15.09 -15.15 16.26
N VAL A 406 -14.19 -14.27 16.69
CA VAL A 406 -14.23 -12.83 16.40
C VAL A 406 -13.02 -12.47 15.55
N ALA A 407 -13.24 -11.77 14.43
CA ALA A 407 -12.18 -11.20 13.61
C ALA A 407 -11.94 -9.74 13.98
N ILE A 408 -10.67 -9.37 14.12
CA ILE A 408 -10.22 -7.98 14.25
C ILE A 408 -9.35 -7.68 13.04
N ASP A 409 -9.84 -6.83 12.13
CA ASP A 409 -9.12 -6.40 10.93
C ASP A 409 -8.74 -4.92 11.06
N PHE A 410 -7.55 -4.55 10.60
CA PHE A 410 -7.01 -3.20 10.67
C PHE A 410 -5.94 -2.97 9.60
N SER A 411 -5.53 -1.72 9.41
CA SER A 411 -4.39 -1.30 8.58
C SER A 411 -3.31 -0.62 9.44
N GLY A 412 -2.18 -0.26 8.83
CA GLY A 412 -1.04 0.32 9.54
C GLY A 412 -0.06 -0.71 10.12
N SER A 413 0.77 -0.31 11.07
CA SER A 413 1.67 -1.18 11.86
C SER A 413 2.62 -2.06 11.03
N GLN A 414 3.10 -1.54 9.91
CA GLN A 414 3.92 -2.23 8.90
C GLN A 414 5.16 -2.95 9.44
N SER A 415 5.80 -2.38 10.47
CA SER A 415 7.00 -2.94 11.11
C SER A 415 6.70 -3.90 12.26
N ALA A 416 5.43 -4.23 12.52
CA ALA A 416 5.02 -5.13 13.59
C ALA A 416 5.42 -6.59 13.31
N THR A 417 5.84 -7.27 14.39
CA THR A 417 6.04 -8.73 14.39
C THR A 417 4.90 -9.46 15.11
N SER A 418 4.16 -8.75 15.95
CA SER A 418 2.98 -9.25 16.65
C SER A 418 2.05 -8.12 17.08
N PHE A 419 0.87 -8.46 17.58
CA PHE A 419 -0.19 -7.57 17.98
C PHE A 419 -0.77 -8.07 19.31
N GLN A 420 -0.83 -7.20 20.33
CA GLN A 420 -1.50 -7.52 21.58
C GLN A 420 -2.94 -7.01 21.54
N VAL A 421 -3.87 -7.86 21.99
CA VAL A 421 -5.29 -7.55 22.05
C VAL A 421 -5.72 -7.48 23.50
N GLN A 422 -6.40 -6.40 23.87
CA GLN A 422 -6.92 -6.22 25.23
C GLN A 422 -8.42 -5.97 25.23
N ARG A 423 -9.08 -6.52 26.24
CA ARG A 423 -10.47 -6.22 26.60
C ARG A 423 -10.52 -5.06 27.60
N VAL A 424 -11.44 -4.13 27.36
CA VAL A 424 -11.80 -3.01 28.24
C VAL A 424 -13.14 -3.31 28.90
N PHE A 425 -13.27 -3.00 30.20
CA PHE A 425 -14.54 -3.15 30.94
C PHE A 425 -15.23 -1.80 31.11
N LEU A 426 -16.53 -1.78 30.86
CA LEU A 426 -17.38 -0.59 31.02
C LEU A 426 -17.23 0.02 32.43
N ASN A 427 -17.04 1.34 32.52
CA ASN A 427 -16.92 2.10 33.79
C ASN A 427 -15.83 1.56 34.75
N SER A 428 -14.78 0.94 34.21
CA SER A 428 -13.71 0.34 35.00
C SER A 428 -12.35 0.63 34.39
N THR A 429 -11.33 0.79 35.23
CA THR A 429 -9.93 0.83 34.79
C THR A 429 -9.34 -0.58 34.61
N GLN A 430 -10.15 -1.63 34.82
CA GLN A 430 -9.74 -3.01 34.63
C GLN A 430 -9.56 -3.32 33.15
N MET A 431 -8.50 -4.08 32.86
CA MET A 431 -8.15 -4.55 31.52
C MET A 431 -7.87 -6.06 31.60
N GLU A 432 -8.23 -6.80 30.56
CA GLU A 432 -7.91 -8.23 30.40
C GLU A 432 -7.10 -8.43 29.10
N ASP A 433 -5.97 -9.13 29.19
CA ASP A 433 -5.15 -9.48 28.02
C ASP A 433 -5.75 -10.71 27.33
N LEU A 434 -6.20 -10.54 26.08
CA LEU A 434 -6.80 -11.59 25.26
C LEU A 434 -5.77 -12.33 24.41
N GLY A 435 -4.50 -11.93 24.45
CA GLY A 435 -3.38 -12.62 23.82
C GLY A 435 -2.56 -11.77 22.85
N THR A 436 -1.53 -12.40 22.30
CA THR A 436 -0.61 -11.82 21.32
C THR A 436 -0.62 -12.65 20.02
N PHE A 437 -0.76 -11.99 18.88
CA PHE A 437 -0.98 -12.61 17.57
C PHE A 437 0.05 -12.11 16.55
N THR A 438 0.48 -12.93 15.58
CA THR A 438 1.54 -12.55 14.63
C THR A 438 1.03 -12.12 13.25
N THR A 439 -0.29 -12.14 13.04
CA THR A 439 -0.93 -11.86 11.75
C THR A 439 -2.20 -11.05 11.94
N ALA A 440 -2.52 -10.19 10.97
CA ALA A 440 -3.82 -9.56 10.79
C ALA A 440 -4.52 -10.15 9.54
N PRO A 441 -5.86 -10.32 9.53
CA PRO A 441 -6.76 -10.08 10.65
C PRO A 441 -6.52 -11.05 11.81
N ILE A 442 -6.75 -10.60 13.03
CA ILE A 442 -6.62 -11.41 14.25
C ILE A 442 -7.92 -12.20 14.44
N LEU A 443 -7.81 -13.51 14.67
CA LEU A 443 -8.95 -14.39 14.94
C LEU A 443 -8.96 -14.80 16.42
N LEU A 444 -9.76 -14.10 17.22
CA LEU A 444 -9.99 -14.43 18.62
C LEU A 444 -10.95 -15.61 18.75
N GLN A 445 -10.63 -16.52 19.67
CA GLN A 445 -11.42 -17.73 19.96
C GLN A 445 -11.52 -17.94 21.47
N GLY A 446 -12.45 -18.78 21.90
CA GLY A 446 -12.62 -19.11 23.33
C GLY A 446 -13.29 -17.99 24.14
N LEU A 447 -13.92 -17.03 23.46
CA LEU A 447 -14.75 -16.01 24.11
C LEU A 447 -16.06 -16.62 24.60
N ASN A 448 -16.61 -16.07 25.67
CA ASN A 448 -17.92 -16.47 26.16
C ASN A 448 -19.01 -16.11 25.14
N ALA A 449 -19.90 -17.06 24.87
CA ALA A 449 -21.01 -16.85 23.94
C ALA A 449 -22.04 -15.86 24.49
N ASN A 450 -22.49 -14.97 23.60
CA ASN A 450 -23.47 -13.91 23.83
C ASN A 450 -23.06 -12.92 24.95
N GLU A 451 -21.77 -12.64 25.08
CA GLU A 451 -21.22 -11.62 25.97
C GLU A 451 -20.57 -10.49 25.14
N PRO A 452 -20.76 -9.20 25.49
CA PRO A 452 -20.10 -8.10 24.81
C PRO A 452 -18.62 -8.01 25.21
N TYR A 453 -17.76 -7.88 24.20
CA TYR A 453 -16.34 -7.61 24.33
C TYR A 453 -16.04 -6.26 23.71
N TYR A 454 -15.41 -5.38 24.48
CA TYR A 454 -14.88 -4.10 24.01
C TYR A 454 -13.37 -4.23 23.98
N ILE A 455 -12.79 -4.02 22.80
CA ILE A 455 -11.44 -4.45 22.47
C ILE A 455 -10.67 -3.30 21.86
N LYS A 456 -9.38 -3.24 22.20
CA LYS A 456 -8.39 -2.41 21.53
C LYS A 456 -7.14 -3.21 21.23
N VAL A 457 -6.42 -2.81 20.18
CA VAL A 457 -5.24 -3.53 19.66
C VAL A 457 -4.04 -2.60 19.63
N ARG A 458 -2.86 -3.12 19.96
CA ARG A 458 -1.57 -2.45 19.71
C ARG A 458 -0.61 -3.36 18.97
N ALA A 459 0.31 -2.77 18.23
CA ALA A 459 1.32 -3.46 17.46
C ALA A 459 2.67 -3.51 18.19
N ILE A 460 3.41 -4.60 18.02
CA ILE A 460 4.63 -4.92 18.77
C ILE A 460 5.72 -5.41 17.82
N ASN A 461 6.94 -4.94 18.01
CA ASN A 461 8.13 -5.58 17.44
C ASN A 461 9.31 -5.62 18.43
N ASN A 462 10.46 -6.12 17.97
CA ASN A 462 11.67 -6.25 18.78
C ASN A 462 12.24 -4.91 19.29
N TYR A 463 11.63 -3.78 18.90
CA TYR A 463 12.07 -2.42 19.21
C TYR A 463 11.04 -1.63 20.02
N GLY A 464 9.86 -2.18 20.32
CA GLY A 464 8.87 -1.61 21.23
C GLY A 464 7.42 -1.84 20.80
N ASP A 465 6.50 -1.14 21.46
CA ASP A 465 5.04 -1.25 21.29
C ASP A 465 4.47 0.08 20.78
N SER A 466 3.40 0.04 19.97
CA SER A 466 2.60 1.21 19.60
C SER A 466 1.64 1.63 20.73
N ASP A 467 0.98 2.79 20.57
CA ASP A 467 -0.26 3.08 21.31
C ASP A 467 -1.36 2.08 20.92
N TYR A 468 -2.45 2.06 21.68
CA TYR A 468 -3.63 1.26 21.33
C TYR A 468 -4.50 1.98 20.29
N SER A 469 -5.19 1.21 19.46
CA SER A 469 -6.34 1.67 18.69
C SER A 469 -7.44 2.25 19.60
N GLU A 470 -8.40 2.93 19.00
CA GLU A 470 -9.69 3.18 19.64
C GLU A 470 -10.37 1.86 20.08
N VAL A 471 -11.34 1.98 20.98
CA VAL A 471 -12.09 0.83 21.48
C VAL A 471 -13.25 0.54 20.56
N LEU A 472 -13.30 -0.70 20.06
CA LEU A 472 -14.41 -1.23 19.29
C LEU A 472 -15.09 -2.39 20.01
N GLY A 473 -16.36 -2.65 19.73
CA GLY A 473 -17.17 -3.63 20.43
C GLY A 473 -17.70 -4.77 19.55
N VAL A 474 -17.94 -5.93 20.15
CA VAL A 474 -18.55 -7.09 19.47
C VAL A 474 -19.29 -7.96 20.47
N VAL A 475 -20.36 -8.63 20.03
CA VAL A 475 -20.99 -9.72 20.80
C VAL A 475 -20.65 -11.05 20.16
N SER A 476 -19.76 -11.82 20.79
CA SER A 476 -19.39 -13.15 20.27
C SER A 476 -20.60 -14.08 20.27
N SER A 477 -21.00 -14.61 19.12
CA SER A 477 -22.18 -15.47 19.02
C SER A 477 -22.07 -16.47 17.89
N ALA A 478 -22.90 -17.51 17.91
CA ALA A 478 -23.04 -18.42 16.77
C ALA A 478 -23.85 -17.79 15.62
N ASN A 479 -24.63 -16.74 15.90
CA ASN A 479 -25.47 -16.05 14.92
C ASN A 479 -24.80 -14.78 14.41
N SER A 480 -25.03 -14.44 13.14
CA SER A 480 -24.60 -13.17 12.58
C SER A 480 -25.38 -12.00 13.20
N PRO A 481 -24.72 -10.89 13.55
CA PRO A 481 -25.39 -9.72 14.08
C PRO A 481 -26.19 -8.99 13.00
N LYS A 482 -27.28 -8.34 13.42
CA LYS A 482 -28.08 -7.47 12.55
C LYS A 482 -27.59 -6.02 12.55
N VAL A 483 -26.85 -5.65 13.59
CA VAL A 483 -26.47 -4.27 13.90
C VAL A 483 -24.96 -4.12 13.69
N LEU A 484 -24.57 -3.05 12.99
CA LEU A 484 -23.21 -2.55 12.96
C LEU A 484 -23.17 -1.20 13.69
N ILE A 485 -22.24 -1.04 14.63
CA ILE A 485 -21.94 0.26 15.20
C ILE A 485 -20.74 0.86 14.46
N VAL A 486 -20.89 2.06 13.93
CA VAL A 486 -19.82 2.82 13.29
C VAL A 486 -19.43 3.98 14.19
N ASN A 487 -18.18 3.99 14.65
CA ASN A 487 -17.62 5.15 15.31
C ASN A 487 -17.09 6.13 14.26
N GLY A 488 -17.74 7.27 14.10
CA GLY A 488 -17.29 8.35 13.23
C GLY A 488 -17.09 9.67 13.97
N PHE A 489 -16.88 9.61 15.29
CA PHE A 489 -16.58 10.80 16.08
C PHE A 489 -15.06 10.98 16.20
N ASP A 490 -14.51 11.87 15.38
CA ASP A 490 -13.07 12.07 15.22
C ASP A 490 -12.59 13.37 15.87
N ARG A 491 -13.51 14.29 16.14
CA ARG A 491 -13.18 15.58 16.76
C ARG A 491 -12.60 15.39 18.16
N VAL A 492 -11.40 15.94 18.36
CA VAL A 492 -10.71 16.01 19.68
C VAL A 492 -10.47 17.43 20.16
N THR A 493 -10.69 18.43 19.30
CA THR A 493 -10.46 19.84 19.63
C THR A 493 -11.80 20.54 19.88
N GLY A 494 -11.92 21.16 21.06
CA GLY A 494 -13.14 21.87 21.47
C GLY A 494 -14.24 20.96 22.00
N THR A 495 -13.95 19.67 22.18
CA THR A 495 -14.83 18.65 22.79
C THR A 495 -13.99 17.70 23.64
N ASN A 496 -14.63 16.83 24.42
CA ASN A 496 -13.99 15.78 25.20
C ASN A 496 -14.35 14.40 24.65
N ASN A 497 -13.65 13.99 23.59
CA ASN A 497 -13.84 12.68 22.97
C ASN A 497 -12.90 11.63 23.59
N THR A 498 -13.48 10.60 24.21
CA THR A 498 -12.72 9.53 24.85
C THR A 498 -12.45 8.34 23.92
N PHE A 499 -13.00 8.34 22.71
CA PHE A 499 -12.98 7.22 21.76
C PHE A 499 -13.58 5.90 22.30
N ASP A 500 -14.37 6.01 23.36
CA ASP A 500 -14.93 4.88 24.09
C ASP A 500 -16.47 4.86 24.02
N PHE A 501 -17.12 5.79 23.32
CA PHE A 501 -18.59 5.95 23.33
C PHE A 501 -19.36 4.76 22.78
N ILE A 502 -18.68 3.87 22.04
CA ILE A 502 -19.23 2.58 21.64
C ILE A 502 -19.71 1.75 22.84
N HIS A 503 -19.17 1.99 24.03
CA HIS A 503 -19.62 1.36 25.27
C HIS A 503 -21.09 1.65 25.56
N GLN A 504 -21.52 2.91 25.46
CA GLN A 504 -22.89 3.33 25.75
C GLN A 504 -23.86 2.78 24.71
N HIS A 505 -23.50 2.85 23.42
CA HIS A 505 -24.28 2.32 22.31
C HIS A 505 -24.40 0.79 22.39
N GLY A 506 -23.25 0.10 22.41
CA GLY A 506 -23.20 -1.37 22.44
C GLY A 506 -23.87 -1.96 23.66
N ASN A 507 -23.74 -1.35 24.85
CA ASN A 507 -24.45 -1.83 26.03
C ASN A 507 -25.96 -1.67 25.87
N ALA A 508 -26.44 -0.51 25.40
CA ALA A 508 -27.87 -0.29 25.18
C ALA A 508 -28.46 -1.24 24.13
N ILE A 509 -27.72 -1.55 23.06
CA ILE A 509 -28.10 -2.53 22.04
C ILE A 509 -28.16 -3.94 22.66
N TYR A 510 -27.12 -4.33 23.39
CA TYR A 510 -27.02 -5.64 24.03
C TYR A 510 -28.12 -5.88 25.09
N GLN A 511 -28.42 -4.90 25.94
CA GLN A 511 -29.50 -4.99 26.94
C GLN A 511 -30.87 -5.22 26.29
N ASN A 512 -31.03 -4.85 25.01
CA ASN A 512 -32.23 -5.09 24.22
C ASN A 512 -32.16 -6.38 23.37
N SER A 513 -31.24 -7.29 23.69
CA SER A 513 -31.06 -8.61 23.05
C SER A 513 -30.65 -8.57 21.57
N TYR A 514 -30.05 -7.48 21.11
CA TYR A 514 -29.44 -7.40 19.79
C TYR A 514 -27.94 -7.74 19.87
N LEU A 515 -27.48 -8.49 18.87
CA LEU A 515 -26.06 -8.72 18.61
C LEU A 515 -25.53 -7.58 17.72
N PHE A 516 -24.29 -7.18 17.95
CA PHE A 516 -23.64 -6.16 17.13
C PHE A 516 -22.17 -6.50 16.83
N ASP A 517 -21.74 -5.99 15.68
CA ASP A 517 -20.34 -5.81 15.30
C ASP A 517 -20.01 -4.31 15.30
N SER A 518 -18.73 -3.96 15.13
CA SER A 518 -18.36 -2.55 15.00
C SER A 518 -17.15 -2.27 14.12
N ALA A 519 -17.06 -1.04 13.68
CA ALA A 519 -15.97 -0.50 12.89
C ALA A 519 -15.82 1.00 13.15
N ASN A 520 -14.66 1.57 12.85
CA ASN A 520 -14.54 3.01 12.68
C ASN A 520 -14.94 3.42 11.26
N ASN A 521 -15.17 4.71 11.04
CA ASN A 521 -15.60 5.25 9.76
C ASN A 521 -14.56 5.05 8.64
N GLU A 522 -13.25 5.07 8.92
CA GLU A 522 -12.25 4.75 7.89
C GLU A 522 -12.41 3.33 7.34
N ALA A 523 -12.71 2.35 8.18
CA ALA A 523 -12.98 0.96 7.75
C ALA A 523 -14.19 0.84 6.82
N ILE A 524 -15.13 1.78 6.89
CA ILE A 524 -16.23 1.89 5.93
C ILE A 524 -15.74 2.52 4.62
N ILE A 525 -14.96 3.60 4.70
CA ILE A 525 -14.44 4.34 3.53
C ILE A 525 -13.48 3.49 2.70
N THR A 526 -12.65 2.67 3.34
CA THR A 526 -11.69 1.76 2.67
C THR A 526 -12.35 0.49 2.15
N GLY A 527 -13.61 0.23 2.50
CA GLY A 527 -14.37 -0.94 2.07
C GLY A 527 -14.01 -2.22 2.82
N LYS A 528 -13.39 -2.14 4.01
CA LYS A 528 -13.18 -3.31 4.88
C LYS A 528 -14.51 -3.89 5.37
N ILE A 529 -15.49 -3.02 5.64
CA ILE A 529 -16.84 -3.40 6.04
C ILE A 529 -17.86 -2.85 5.05
N ASN A 530 -18.75 -3.71 4.56
CA ASN A 530 -19.88 -3.31 3.74
C ASN A 530 -21.12 -3.12 4.61
N LEU A 531 -21.70 -1.92 4.61
CA LEU A 531 -22.91 -1.63 5.39
C LEU A 531 -24.08 -2.56 5.04
N THR A 532 -24.16 -3.04 3.79
CA THR A 532 -25.23 -3.92 3.31
C THR A 532 -25.22 -5.32 3.92
N ASP A 533 -24.16 -5.69 4.63
CA ASP A 533 -24.10 -6.96 5.38
C ASP A 533 -24.94 -6.89 6.67
N TYR A 534 -25.35 -5.69 7.07
CA TYR A 534 -26.13 -5.41 8.26
C TYR A 534 -27.50 -4.85 7.90
N SER A 535 -28.50 -5.16 8.73
CA SER A 535 -29.84 -4.61 8.54
C SER A 535 -29.95 -3.21 9.12
N ILE A 536 -29.25 -2.97 10.24
CA ILE A 536 -29.24 -1.72 10.99
C ILE A 536 -27.80 -1.25 11.15
N VAL A 537 -27.55 0.03 10.89
CA VAL A 537 -26.28 0.70 11.17
C VAL A 537 -26.55 1.79 12.20
N ASP A 538 -25.83 1.77 13.31
CA ASP A 538 -25.80 2.79 14.35
C ASP A 538 -24.53 3.63 14.17
N TRP A 539 -24.68 4.89 13.75
CA TRP A 539 -23.57 5.77 13.41
C TRP A 539 -23.39 6.85 14.48
N ILE A 540 -22.27 6.79 15.18
CA ILE A 540 -21.90 7.71 16.25
C ILE A 540 -21.18 8.90 15.64
N LEU A 541 -21.72 10.10 15.83
CA LEU A 541 -21.07 11.35 15.45
C LEU A 541 -20.72 12.25 16.64
N GLY A 542 -21.22 12.00 17.84
CA GLY A 542 -20.80 12.79 19.00
C GLY A 542 -21.05 14.31 18.82
N GLU A 543 -19.98 15.12 18.86
CA GLU A 543 -19.96 16.55 18.52
C GLU A 543 -19.18 16.84 17.23
N GLU A 544 -19.23 15.88 16.30
CA GLU A 544 -18.67 16.04 14.97
C GLU A 544 -19.29 17.25 14.27
N GLY A 545 -18.47 18.04 13.60
CA GLY A 545 -18.92 19.31 13.03
C GLY A 545 -17.87 19.90 12.11
N SER A 546 -18.03 21.17 11.71
CA SER A 546 -17.23 21.80 10.63
C SER A 546 -15.70 21.74 10.74
N ALA A 547 -15.13 21.41 11.90
CA ALA A 547 -13.70 21.22 12.07
C ALA A 547 -13.17 19.88 11.49
N THR A 548 -14.01 18.85 11.48
CA THR A 548 -13.65 17.46 11.12
C THR A 548 -14.67 16.81 10.18
N SER A 549 -15.78 17.52 9.90
CA SER A 549 -16.87 17.23 8.96
C SER A 549 -17.77 16.05 9.38
N ALA A 550 -19.04 16.35 9.65
CA ALA A 550 -20.09 15.37 9.85
C ALA A 550 -20.47 14.75 8.49
N PHE A 551 -20.05 13.51 8.23
CA PHE A 551 -20.20 12.80 6.95
C PHE A 551 -19.50 13.49 5.76
N SER A 552 -18.27 13.05 5.49
CA SER A 552 -17.56 13.33 4.23
C SER A 552 -18.35 12.88 3.00
N ASP A 553 -18.01 13.46 1.83
CA ASP A 553 -18.59 13.10 0.52
C ASP A 553 -18.63 11.58 0.27
N LYS A 554 -17.59 10.86 0.71
CA LYS A 554 -17.49 9.40 0.55
C LYS A 554 -18.49 8.67 1.44
N GLU A 555 -18.57 9.03 2.71
CA GLU A 555 -19.51 8.43 3.66
C GLU A 555 -20.95 8.69 3.23
N GLN A 556 -21.27 9.90 2.78
CA GLN A 556 -22.57 10.22 2.21
C GLN A 556 -22.90 9.32 1.02
N GLY A 557 -21.96 9.10 0.09
CA GLY A 557 -22.15 8.20 -1.05
C GLY A 557 -22.47 6.76 -0.63
N ILE A 558 -21.80 6.26 0.40
CA ILE A 558 -22.00 4.91 0.95
C ILE A 558 -23.38 4.81 1.62
N LEU A 559 -23.74 5.77 2.48
CA LEU A 559 -25.03 5.79 3.18
C LEU A 559 -26.22 5.97 2.24
N LYS A 560 -26.09 6.80 1.20
CA LYS A 560 -27.10 6.94 0.13
C LYS A 560 -27.41 5.57 -0.49
N SER A 561 -26.36 4.79 -0.78
CA SER A 561 -26.49 3.46 -1.38
C SER A 561 -27.12 2.46 -0.40
N PHE A 562 -26.68 2.46 0.86
CA PHE A 562 -27.21 1.61 1.92
C PHE A 562 -28.72 1.83 2.14
N LEU A 563 -29.16 3.07 2.30
CA LEU A 563 -30.57 3.42 2.52
C LEU A 563 -31.45 3.08 1.31
N LYS A 564 -30.97 3.33 0.08
CA LYS A 564 -31.68 2.95 -1.15
C LYS A 564 -31.80 1.43 -1.32
N GLY A 565 -30.85 0.68 -0.78
CA GLY A 565 -30.85 -0.78 -0.74
C GLY A 565 -31.79 -1.38 0.30
N GLY A 566 -32.49 -0.56 1.09
CA GLY A 566 -33.36 -1.01 2.17
C GLY A 566 -32.67 -1.10 3.53
N GLY A 567 -31.48 -0.52 3.68
CA GLY A 567 -30.80 -0.38 4.97
C GLY A 567 -31.60 0.46 5.97
N ARG A 568 -31.23 0.35 7.25
CA ARG A 568 -31.79 1.11 8.37
C ARG A 568 -30.68 1.84 9.10
N LEU A 569 -30.78 3.16 9.20
CA LEU A 569 -29.77 3.99 9.85
C LEU A 569 -30.29 4.55 11.17
N PHE A 570 -29.53 4.39 12.24
CA PHE A 570 -29.64 5.23 13.42
C PHE A 570 -28.41 6.16 13.42
N VAL A 571 -28.64 7.47 13.55
CA VAL A 571 -27.57 8.46 13.66
C VAL A 571 -27.85 9.40 14.82
N SER A 572 -26.80 9.70 15.59
CA SER A 572 -26.89 10.63 16.72
C SER A 572 -25.62 11.47 16.86
N GLY A 573 -25.81 12.77 17.06
CA GLY A 573 -24.76 13.74 17.33
C GLY A 573 -25.33 15.16 17.34
N SER A 574 -24.62 16.09 18.00
CA SER A 574 -24.85 17.54 17.86
C SER A 574 -24.13 18.08 16.62
N GLU A 575 -24.49 19.30 16.19
CA GLU A 575 -23.88 20.03 15.06
C GLU A 575 -23.93 19.37 13.66
N ILE A 576 -24.56 18.19 13.49
CA ILE A 576 -24.71 17.52 12.19
C ILE A 576 -25.43 18.41 11.16
N GLY A 577 -26.53 19.04 11.57
CA GLY A 577 -27.33 19.93 10.73
C GLY A 577 -26.62 21.25 10.48
N TYR A 578 -25.97 21.83 11.49
CA TYR A 578 -25.14 23.02 11.30
C TYR A 578 -24.03 22.77 10.26
N ASP A 579 -23.31 21.66 10.39
CA ASP A 579 -22.24 21.33 9.46
C ASP A 579 -22.77 21.07 8.05
N LEU A 580 -23.74 20.18 7.89
CA LEU A 580 -24.22 19.79 6.55
C LEU A 580 -25.11 20.83 5.87
N SER A 581 -25.90 21.60 6.62
CA SER A 581 -26.87 22.53 6.03
C SER A 581 -26.38 23.98 5.99
N GLU A 582 -25.87 24.50 7.11
CA GLU A 582 -25.45 25.91 7.22
C GLU A 582 -24.02 26.12 6.68
N LYS A 583 -23.11 25.18 6.94
CA LYS A 583 -21.72 25.24 6.46
C LYS A 583 -21.45 24.41 5.21
N GLY A 584 -22.29 23.42 4.97
CA GLY A 584 -22.14 22.45 3.91
C GLY A 584 -22.45 22.99 2.52
N SER A 585 -22.06 22.20 1.54
CA SER A 585 -22.36 22.37 0.13
C SER A 585 -23.83 22.07 -0.20
N VAL A 586 -24.22 22.35 -1.44
CA VAL A 586 -25.55 21.93 -1.95
C VAL A 586 -25.73 20.40 -1.91
N SER A 587 -24.64 19.64 -2.07
CA SER A 587 -24.70 18.17 -1.95
C SER A 587 -25.02 17.73 -0.52
N ASP A 588 -24.42 18.42 0.45
CA ASP A 588 -24.60 18.17 1.88
C ASP A 588 -26.03 18.49 2.32
N GLN A 589 -26.54 19.65 1.91
CA GLN A 589 -27.93 20.04 2.13
C GLN A 589 -28.91 19.03 1.54
N LEU A 590 -28.68 18.58 0.30
CA LEU A 590 -29.53 17.57 -0.35
C LEU A 590 -29.42 16.20 0.33
N PHE A 591 -28.25 15.82 0.85
CA PHE A 591 -28.10 14.61 1.64
C PHE A 591 -28.88 14.70 2.96
N TYR A 592 -28.72 15.81 3.68
CA TYR A 592 -29.41 16.08 4.93
C TYR A 592 -30.94 16.00 4.76
N GLU A 593 -31.48 16.67 3.74
CA GLU A 593 -32.92 16.68 3.47
C GLU A 593 -33.44 15.33 2.94
N ASN A 594 -32.78 14.74 1.94
CA ASN A 594 -33.36 13.59 1.22
C ASN A 594 -33.06 12.24 1.88
N PHE A 595 -31.95 12.13 2.61
CA PHE A 595 -31.46 10.89 3.20
C PHE A 595 -31.43 10.93 4.72
N LEU A 596 -30.99 12.02 5.34
CA LEU A 596 -31.19 12.19 6.78
C LEU A 596 -32.62 12.58 7.15
N LYS A 597 -33.46 12.91 6.16
CA LYS A 597 -34.89 13.22 6.32
C LYS A 597 -35.16 14.36 7.31
N ALA A 598 -34.23 15.29 7.38
CA ALA A 598 -34.27 16.42 8.31
C ALA A 598 -34.13 17.75 7.58
N GLU A 599 -34.84 18.76 8.08
CA GLU A 599 -34.65 20.17 7.77
C GLU A 599 -33.94 20.81 8.97
N TYR A 600 -32.84 21.50 8.72
CA TYR A 600 -32.11 22.25 9.74
C TYR A 600 -32.76 23.63 9.95
N LEU A 601 -32.96 24.02 11.22
CA LEU A 601 -33.55 25.32 11.58
C LEU A 601 -32.58 26.21 12.34
N THR A 602 -31.88 25.67 13.33
CA THR A 602 -31.06 26.44 14.25
C THR A 602 -29.88 25.64 14.77
N ASP A 603 -28.74 26.31 14.90
CA ASP A 603 -27.47 25.79 15.45
C ASP A 603 -27.59 25.40 16.94
N ALA A 604 -28.46 26.10 17.67
CA ALA A 604 -28.78 25.76 19.05
C ALA A 604 -30.26 26.03 19.34
N ALA A 605 -31.06 24.97 19.41
CA ALA A 605 -32.52 25.06 19.53
C ALA A 605 -32.99 25.84 20.78
N GLY A 606 -32.25 25.76 21.89
CA GLY A 606 -32.49 26.52 23.12
C GLY A 606 -31.54 27.71 23.32
N GLY A 607 -30.70 28.03 22.34
CA GLY A 607 -29.48 28.81 22.54
C GLY A 607 -28.36 27.98 23.17
N LYS A 608 -27.12 28.51 23.10
CA LYS A 608 -25.94 27.85 23.67
C LYS A 608 -26.19 27.46 25.13
N GLN A 609 -26.05 26.17 25.46
CA GLN A 609 -26.27 25.63 26.82
C GLN A 609 -27.64 25.97 27.42
N GLY A 610 -28.65 26.22 26.57
CA GLY A 610 -29.97 26.68 26.99
C GLY A 610 -30.99 25.56 27.22
N THR A 611 -30.69 24.34 26.79
CA THR A 611 -31.55 23.16 26.99
C THR A 611 -30.72 21.89 27.15
N TYR A 612 -31.17 21.00 28.05
CA TYR A 612 -30.54 19.72 28.40
C TYR A 612 -31.56 18.61 28.62
N GLY A 613 -32.76 18.79 28.06
CA GLY A 613 -33.89 17.87 28.21
C GLY A 613 -34.63 17.69 26.90
N ALA A 614 -35.10 16.47 26.66
CA ALA A 614 -35.93 16.16 25.51
C ALA A 614 -37.11 15.27 25.91
N THR A 615 -38.28 15.59 25.33
CA THR A 615 -39.53 14.86 25.54
C THR A 615 -40.06 14.31 24.22
N GLY A 616 -40.49 13.06 24.25
CA GLY A 616 -41.03 12.35 23.10
C GLY A 616 -42.39 12.86 22.64
N VAL A 617 -42.59 12.88 21.33
CA VAL A 617 -43.86 13.29 20.71
C VAL A 617 -44.91 12.20 20.92
N SER A 618 -46.08 12.56 21.42
CA SER A 618 -47.17 11.60 21.66
C SER A 618 -47.59 10.93 20.35
N GLY A 619 -47.71 9.59 20.38
CA GLY A 619 -48.16 8.79 19.23
C GLY A 619 -47.05 8.36 18.28
N THR A 620 -45.80 8.73 18.53
CA THR A 620 -44.62 8.28 17.76
C THR A 620 -43.80 7.25 18.53
N LEU A 621 -42.71 6.73 17.94
CA LEU A 621 -41.85 5.72 18.57
C LEU A 621 -41.29 6.16 19.94
N MET A 622 -41.05 7.46 20.13
CA MET A 622 -40.55 8.03 21.39
C MET A 622 -41.67 8.50 22.33
N GLY A 623 -42.94 8.28 22.01
CA GLY A 623 -44.06 8.75 22.83
C GLY A 623 -43.94 8.33 24.30
N ASN A 624 -44.18 9.29 25.20
CA ASN A 624 -44.12 9.13 26.67
C ASN A 624 -42.72 8.83 27.24
N ILE A 625 -41.65 9.12 26.51
CA ILE A 625 -40.28 9.17 27.08
C ILE A 625 -39.88 10.62 27.35
N THR A 626 -39.17 10.85 28.45
CA THR A 626 -38.44 12.09 28.72
C THR A 626 -37.09 11.71 29.30
N PHE A 627 -36.04 12.39 28.86
CA PHE A 627 -34.67 12.20 29.33
C PHE A 627 -33.90 13.50 29.29
N SER A 628 -32.76 13.49 29.97
CA SER A 628 -31.77 14.56 29.90
C SER A 628 -30.55 14.10 29.10
N PHE A 629 -29.76 15.05 28.63
CA PHE A 629 -28.49 14.79 27.96
C PHE A 629 -27.37 15.63 28.57
N ASP A 630 -26.15 15.10 28.52
CA ASP A 630 -25.02 15.56 29.34
C ASP A 630 -24.73 17.05 29.12
N ASN A 631 -24.54 17.75 30.24
CA ASN A 631 -24.17 19.15 30.32
C ASN A 631 -22.68 19.32 30.73
N GLY A 632 -21.88 18.29 30.48
CA GLY A 632 -20.48 18.19 30.85
C GLY A 632 -20.23 17.63 32.27
N SER A 633 -21.26 17.10 32.93
CA SER A 633 -21.16 16.61 34.32
C SER A 633 -21.38 15.10 34.50
N HIS A 634 -21.71 14.38 33.42
CA HIS A 634 -22.04 12.95 33.46
C HIS A 634 -21.03 12.04 32.76
N GLY A 635 -19.82 12.54 32.51
CA GLY A 635 -18.68 11.73 32.07
C GLY A 635 -18.62 11.45 30.56
N THR A 636 -19.45 12.14 29.77
CA THR A 636 -19.30 12.21 28.31
C THR A 636 -18.74 13.58 27.92
N TYR A 637 -19.54 14.40 27.24
CA TYR A 637 -19.20 15.77 26.87
C TYR A 637 -20.44 16.68 27.08
N ASP A 638 -20.23 17.99 27.07
CA ASP A 638 -21.32 18.97 27.19
C ASP A 638 -21.94 19.23 25.83
N VAL A 639 -23.21 18.86 25.64
CA VAL A 639 -23.93 19.12 24.38
C VAL A 639 -24.35 20.59 24.33
N ASP A 640 -23.40 21.49 24.07
CA ASP A 640 -23.62 22.94 24.18
C ASP A 640 -24.31 23.58 22.98
N TRP A 641 -24.31 22.91 21.82
CA TRP A 641 -24.98 23.32 20.56
C TRP A 641 -25.84 22.20 19.96
N PRO A 642 -26.99 21.86 20.57
CA PRO A 642 -27.89 20.88 20.00
C PRO A 642 -28.70 21.48 18.84
N ASP A 643 -28.55 20.91 17.64
CA ASP A 643 -29.26 21.37 16.45
C ASP A 643 -30.79 21.25 16.60
N GLY A 644 -31.47 22.29 16.14
CA GLY A 644 -32.92 22.31 15.99
C GLY A 644 -33.35 21.77 14.64
N ILE A 645 -34.04 20.62 14.63
CA ILE A 645 -34.40 19.91 13.38
C ILE A 645 -35.91 19.72 13.20
N LYS A 646 -36.37 19.70 11.95
CA LYS A 646 -37.74 19.32 11.56
C LYS A 646 -37.73 18.14 10.60
N PRO A 647 -38.82 17.35 10.52
CA PRO A 647 -38.91 16.27 9.55
C PRO A 647 -39.05 16.83 8.13
N ALA A 648 -38.24 16.30 7.21
CA ALA A 648 -38.39 16.54 5.78
C ALA A 648 -39.32 15.49 5.14
N SER A 649 -40.03 15.88 4.07
CA SER A 649 -40.94 14.98 3.34
C SER A 649 -42.01 14.33 4.26
N ASN A 650 -42.11 13.00 4.25
CA ASN A 650 -43.06 12.21 5.05
C ASN A 650 -42.42 11.59 6.31
N ALA A 651 -41.29 12.13 6.77
CA ALA A 651 -40.74 11.80 8.08
C ALA A 651 -41.63 12.36 9.21
N GLU A 652 -41.49 11.81 10.40
CA GLU A 652 -42.17 12.29 11.60
C GLU A 652 -41.19 12.85 12.63
N SER A 653 -41.62 13.87 13.37
CA SER A 653 -40.88 14.35 14.54
C SER A 653 -41.15 13.41 15.72
N ILE A 654 -40.08 12.89 16.31
CA ILE A 654 -40.18 11.93 17.42
C ILE A 654 -39.79 12.55 18.76
N LEU A 655 -38.97 13.59 18.79
CA LEU A 655 -38.49 14.24 20.01
C LEU A 655 -38.49 15.77 19.89
N LYS A 656 -38.79 16.43 21.02
CA LYS A 656 -38.75 17.89 21.16
C LYS A 656 -37.86 18.26 22.34
N PHE A 657 -37.10 19.34 22.20
CA PHE A 657 -36.39 19.91 23.33
C PHE A 657 -37.37 20.48 24.36
N ASP A 658 -37.05 20.31 25.63
CA ASP A 658 -37.82 20.89 26.72
C ASP A 658 -37.63 22.42 26.73
N ASN A 659 -38.72 23.15 26.98
CA ASN A 659 -38.76 24.63 27.04
C ASN A 659 -38.31 25.36 25.76
N VAL A 660 -38.32 24.69 24.61
CA VAL A 660 -37.99 25.28 23.30
C VAL A 660 -39.25 25.40 22.44
N ASP A 661 -39.41 26.54 21.74
CA ASP A 661 -40.43 26.68 20.71
C ASP A 661 -40.07 25.82 19.49
N TYR A 662 -40.70 24.65 19.39
CA TYR A 662 -40.52 23.71 18.29
C TYR A 662 -40.80 24.32 16.91
N VAL A 663 -41.75 25.25 16.80
CA VAL A 663 -42.12 25.84 15.49
C VAL A 663 -41.00 26.75 15.01
N ALA A 664 -40.42 27.55 15.91
CA ALA A 664 -39.35 28.49 15.58
C ALA A 664 -37.97 27.84 15.51
N ASN A 665 -37.66 26.92 16.43
CA ASN A 665 -36.30 26.43 16.65
C ASN A 665 -36.15 24.91 16.52
N GLY A 666 -37.16 24.19 16.03
CA GLY A 666 -37.06 22.75 15.76
C GLY A 666 -37.09 21.85 17.01
N GLY A 667 -36.96 20.54 16.77
CA GLY A 667 -36.94 19.48 17.78
C GLY A 667 -35.62 18.74 17.82
N ALA A 668 -35.60 17.65 18.59
CA ALA A 668 -34.38 16.90 18.93
C ALA A 668 -34.24 15.57 18.17
N GLY A 669 -35.25 15.18 17.38
CA GLY A 669 -35.21 13.92 16.67
C GLY A 669 -36.34 13.72 15.67
N ILE A 670 -36.02 13.00 14.59
CA ILE A 670 -36.97 12.59 13.55
C ILE A 670 -36.83 11.10 13.23
N ALA A 671 -37.86 10.52 12.60
CA ALA A 671 -37.83 9.16 12.12
C ALA A 671 -38.57 9.01 10.78
N PHE A 672 -38.16 8.02 9.99
CA PHE A 672 -38.78 7.73 8.70
C PHE A 672 -38.62 6.25 8.31
N LEU A 673 -39.67 5.64 7.76
CA LEU A 673 -39.64 4.33 7.09
C LEU A 673 -40.29 4.47 5.71
N GLY A 674 -39.56 4.12 4.66
CA GLY A 674 -40.06 4.24 3.30
C GLY A 674 -38.98 4.31 2.23
N ALA A 675 -39.37 4.62 1.01
CA ALA A 675 -38.47 4.72 -0.13
C ALA A 675 -37.56 5.95 -0.01
N PHE A 676 -36.28 5.76 -0.31
CA PHE A 676 -35.29 6.83 -0.45
C PHE A 676 -35.01 7.07 -1.92
N ASP A 677 -35.07 8.33 -2.36
CA ASP A 677 -34.71 8.77 -3.71
C ASP A 677 -35.34 7.90 -4.82
N GLY A 678 -36.64 7.62 -4.69
CA GLY A 678 -37.42 6.84 -5.66
C GLY A 678 -37.10 5.33 -5.71
N SER A 679 -36.30 4.80 -4.79
CA SER A 679 -36.03 3.35 -4.71
C SER A 679 -37.31 2.55 -4.49
N PRO A 680 -37.52 1.42 -5.19
CA PRO A 680 -38.65 0.53 -4.93
C PRO A 680 -38.49 -0.27 -3.63
N ILE A 681 -37.31 -0.23 -3.00
CA ILE A 681 -37.00 -0.91 -1.74
C ILE A 681 -37.03 0.14 -0.63
N SER A 682 -37.83 -0.10 0.40
CA SER A 682 -37.96 0.84 1.51
C SER A 682 -36.82 0.68 2.52
N GLY A 683 -36.19 1.81 2.84
CA GLY A 683 -35.19 2.03 3.86
C GLY A 683 -35.81 2.48 5.20
N GLY A 684 -34.95 2.87 6.14
CA GLY A 684 -35.39 3.52 7.37
C GLY A 684 -34.31 4.38 8.01
N ILE A 685 -34.73 5.40 8.75
CA ILE A 685 -33.82 6.23 9.54
C ILE A 685 -34.46 6.68 10.85
N VAL A 686 -33.64 6.74 11.91
CA VAL A 686 -33.84 7.59 13.08
C VAL A 686 -32.64 8.53 13.21
N HIS A 687 -32.89 9.84 13.29
CA HIS A 687 -31.85 10.84 13.49
C HIS A 687 -32.15 11.62 14.77
N LEU A 688 -31.20 11.62 15.71
CA LEU A 688 -31.19 12.48 16.89
C LEU A 688 -30.16 13.60 16.72
N SER A 689 -30.52 14.83 17.09
CA SER A 689 -29.61 15.99 17.05
C SER A 689 -28.83 16.20 18.35
N VAL A 690 -28.71 15.13 19.15
CA VAL A 690 -27.86 15.02 20.34
C VAL A 690 -27.18 13.66 20.30
N GLY A 691 -25.94 13.56 20.80
CA GLY A 691 -25.24 12.29 20.91
C GLY A 691 -25.99 11.33 21.85
N PHE A 692 -26.24 10.11 21.40
CA PHE A 692 -26.98 9.12 22.17
C PHE A 692 -26.22 8.69 23.44
N GLU A 693 -24.89 8.65 23.37
CA GLU A 693 -23.99 8.39 24.49
C GLU A 693 -24.21 9.35 25.66
N THR A 694 -24.65 10.59 25.38
CA THR A 694 -24.88 11.64 26.37
C THR A 694 -26.21 11.50 27.11
N ILE A 695 -27.14 10.68 26.62
CA ILE A 695 -28.47 10.51 27.21
C ILE A 695 -28.36 9.90 28.61
N TYR A 696 -29.01 10.53 29.58
CA TYR A 696 -29.07 10.09 30.97
C TYR A 696 -30.47 10.28 31.59
N PRO A 697 -30.81 9.51 32.65
CA PRO A 697 -30.03 8.40 33.21
C PRO A 697 -29.97 7.19 32.26
N GLU A 698 -29.04 6.27 32.49
CA GLU A 698 -28.80 5.09 31.64
C GLU A 698 -30.07 4.28 31.35
N GLU A 699 -30.99 4.15 32.31
CA GLU A 699 -32.28 3.50 32.11
C GLU A 699 -33.08 4.13 30.94
N LYS A 700 -33.07 5.46 30.83
CA LYS A 700 -33.75 6.18 29.75
C LYS A 700 -33.03 6.02 28.42
N ARG A 701 -31.69 6.02 28.43
CA ARG A 701 -30.87 5.73 27.25
C ARG A 701 -31.16 4.33 26.70
N ASN A 702 -31.21 3.32 27.57
CA ASN A 702 -31.54 1.94 27.20
C ASN A 702 -32.99 1.82 26.68
N ASN A 703 -33.93 2.56 27.27
CA ASN A 703 -35.32 2.60 26.78
C ASN A 703 -35.44 3.30 25.41
N ALA A 704 -34.67 4.35 25.17
CA ALA A 704 -34.61 5.02 23.87
C ALA A 704 -34.06 4.09 22.80
N MET A 705 -32.93 3.40 23.04
CA MET A 705 -32.38 2.41 22.11
C MET A 705 -33.36 1.28 21.81
N ALA A 706 -34.07 0.78 22.83
CA ALA A 706 -35.09 -0.26 22.66
C ALA A 706 -36.14 0.14 21.60
N ARG A 707 -36.65 1.38 21.70
CA ARG A 707 -37.66 1.93 20.79
C ARG A 707 -37.11 2.18 19.39
N ILE A 708 -35.85 2.61 19.30
CA ILE A 708 -35.17 2.83 18.02
C ILE A 708 -34.98 1.51 17.28
N LEU A 709 -34.47 0.49 17.97
CA LEU A 709 -34.26 -0.84 17.38
C LEU A 709 -35.58 -1.50 16.99
N ASP A 710 -36.61 -1.43 17.84
CA ASP A 710 -37.96 -1.95 17.52
C ASP A 710 -38.57 -1.25 16.31
N TYR A 711 -38.40 0.06 16.19
CA TYR A 711 -38.87 0.83 15.03
C TYR A 711 -38.11 0.45 13.75
N LEU A 712 -36.78 0.33 13.81
CA LEU A 712 -35.94 0.05 12.63
C LEU A 712 -36.02 -1.42 12.17
N ASP A 713 -36.14 -2.37 13.10
CA ASP A 713 -36.33 -3.81 12.82
C ASP A 713 -37.82 -4.14 12.53
N GLY A 714 -38.72 -3.18 12.77
CA GLY A 714 -40.15 -3.31 12.53
C GLY A 714 -40.50 -3.51 11.04
N PRO A 715 -41.64 -4.16 10.75
CA PRO A 715 -42.08 -4.39 9.38
C PRO A 715 -42.41 -3.05 8.70
N ILE A 716 -41.85 -2.82 7.52
CA ILE A 716 -42.32 -1.73 6.67
C ILE A 716 -43.66 -2.17 6.08
N ALA A 717 -44.75 -1.57 6.56
CA ALA A 717 -46.05 -1.74 5.96
C ALA A 717 -45.98 -1.23 4.51
N ALA A 718 -45.90 -2.16 3.55
CA ALA A 718 -46.01 -1.86 2.15
C ALA A 718 -47.42 -1.35 1.89
N VAL A 719 -47.58 -0.04 1.72
CA VAL A 719 -48.78 0.52 1.10
C VAL A 719 -48.70 0.15 -0.39
N GLY A 720 -49.30 -0.99 -0.76
CA GLY A 720 -49.64 -1.30 -2.16
C GLY A 720 -49.35 -2.72 -2.68
N ASN A 721 -50.28 -3.64 -2.37
CA ASN A 721 -50.79 -4.77 -3.18
C ASN A 721 -50.06 -6.14 -3.32
N GLU A 722 -50.92 -7.15 -3.07
CA GLU A 722 -50.93 -8.61 -3.35
C GLU A 722 -50.28 -9.59 -2.35
N GLU A 723 -51.16 -10.35 -1.68
CA GLU A 723 -50.85 -11.50 -0.82
C GLU A 723 -50.02 -12.56 -1.57
N THR A 724 -48.87 -12.94 -1.02
CA THR A 724 -48.17 -14.18 -1.40
C THR A 724 -47.87 -15.02 -0.17
N THR A 725 -48.57 -16.16 -0.03
CA THR A 725 -48.39 -17.10 1.09
C THR A 725 -47.19 -18.01 0.89
N ILE A 726 -46.35 -18.15 1.92
CA ILE A 726 -45.17 -19.04 1.96
C ILE A 726 -45.61 -20.54 2.00
N PRO A 727 -44.99 -21.46 1.24
CA PRO A 727 -45.36 -22.89 1.22
C PRO A 727 -44.97 -23.63 2.51
N LYS A 728 -45.91 -24.39 3.09
CA LYS A 728 -45.72 -25.14 4.35
C LYS A 728 -45.16 -26.56 4.20
N LYS A 729 -44.84 -27.06 2.98
CA LYS A 729 -44.26 -28.40 2.70
C LYS A 729 -43.39 -28.41 1.43
N LEU A 730 -42.33 -29.24 1.38
CA LEU A 730 -41.60 -29.54 0.13
C LEU A 730 -42.57 -30.11 -0.92
N ASN A 731 -42.42 -29.70 -2.18
CA ASN A 731 -43.28 -30.20 -3.25
C ASN A 731 -42.54 -30.23 -4.59
N ILE A 732 -42.68 -31.33 -5.34
CA ILE A 732 -42.35 -31.36 -6.78
C ILE A 732 -43.67 -31.23 -7.53
N SER A 733 -43.96 -30.04 -8.02
CA SER A 733 -45.25 -29.70 -8.66
C SER A 733 -45.37 -30.29 -10.06
N SER A 734 -44.30 -30.27 -10.87
CA SER A 734 -44.34 -30.72 -12.28
C SER A 734 -43.09 -31.49 -12.71
N LEU A 735 -43.29 -32.47 -13.60
CA LEU A 735 -42.27 -33.22 -14.33
C LEU A 735 -42.70 -33.26 -15.80
N TYR A 736 -42.15 -32.38 -16.63
CA TYR A 736 -42.61 -32.20 -18.01
C TYR A 736 -41.46 -31.98 -19.00
N PRO A 737 -41.51 -32.60 -20.21
CA PRO A 737 -42.44 -33.65 -20.61
C PRO A 737 -42.14 -34.97 -19.89
N ASN A 738 -43.17 -35.79 -19.60
CA ASN A 738 -43.01 -37.12 -19.03
C ASN A 738 -44.05 -38.08 -19.66
N PRO A 739 -43.65 -39.04 -20.52
CA PRO A 739 -42.27 -39.42 -20.83
C PRO A 739 -41.48 -38.31 -21.56
N SER A 740 -40.19 -38.18 -21.26
CA SER A 740 -39.28 -37.24 -21.94
C SER A 740 -38.41 -37.97 -22.97
N ASN A 741 -38.10 -37.32 -24.09
CA ASN A 741 -37.24 -37.88 -25.14
C ASN A 741 -35.76 -37.50 -25.01
N ARG A 742 -35.43 -36.44 -24.25
CA ARG A 742 -34.05 -35.96 -24.11
C ARG A 742 -33.82 -35.07 -22.90
N SER A 743 -34.79 -34.24 -22.56
CA SER A 743 -34.70 -33.31 -21.43
C SER A 743 -36.01 -33.19 -20.67
N ILE A 744 -35.94 -33.06 -19.35
CA ILE A 744 -37.11 -32.88 -18.50
C ILE A 744 -36.96 -31.64 -17.64
N SER A 745 -38.05 -30.88 -17.53
CA SER A 745 -38.19 -29.81 -16.56
C SER A 745 -38.85 -30.33 -15.29
N ILE A 746 -38.22 -30.04 -14.16
CA ILE A 746 -38.67 -30.39 -12.82
C ILE A 746 -39.01 -29.09 -12.12
N GLU A 747 -40.29 -28.86 -11.84
CA GLU A 747 -40.75 -27.69 -11.08
C GLU A 747 -41.05 -28.09 -9.64
N PHE A 748 -40.57 -27.30 -8.69
CA PHE A 748 -40.61 -27.65 -7.28
C PHE A 748 -40.54 -26.42 -6.37
N GLN A 749 -40.92 -26.61 -5.10
CA GLN A 749 -40.96 -25.58 -4.07
C GLN A 749 -40.30 -26.13 -2.79
N VAL A 750 -39.54 -25.26 -2.12
CA VAL A 750 -38.77 -25.56 -0.91
C VAL A 750 -39.15 -24.61 0.23
N PHE A 751 -38.77 -24.93 1.47
CA PHE A 751 -39.05 -24.10 2.64
C PHE A 751 -38.11 -22.89 2.73
N ASP A 752 -38.56 -21.87 3.45
CA ASP A 752 -37.73 -20.73 3.86
C ASP A 752 -36.94 -21.04 5.13
N HIS A 753 -35.88 -21.84 5.00
CA HIS A 753 -34.98 -22.19 6.11
C HIS A 753 -33.52 -22.32 5.62
N SER A 754 -32.57 -22.12 6.53
CA SER A 754 -31.11 -22.08 6.27
C SER A 754 -30.46 -23.42 5.86
N THR A 755 -31.18 -24.54 5.93
CA THR A 755 -30.67 -25.84 5.46
C THR A 755 -30.72 -25.92 3.94
N THR A 756 -29.57 -26.20 3.31
CA THR A 756 -29.43 -26.36 1.86
C THR A 756 -30.36 -27.45 1.32
N ALA A 757 -31.12 -27.13 0.27
CA ALA A 757 -31.96 -28.10 -0.42
C ALA A 757 -31.18 -28.78 -1.57
N PHE A 758 -31.47 -30.03 -1.86
CA PHE A 758 -30.89 -30.77 -2.97
C PHE A 758 -31.97 -31.35 -3.86
N LEU A 759 -31.79 -31.21 -5.17
CA LEU A 759 -32.54 -31.95 -6.18
C LEU A 759 -31.61 -33.00 -6.80
N THR A 760 -31.98 -34.28 -6.66
CA THR A 760 -31.21 -35.42 -7.13
C THR A 760 -32.02 -36.27 -8.08
N ILE A 761 -31.44 -36.64 -9.23
CA ILE A 761 -32.02 -37.61 -10.17
C ILE A 761 -31.25 -38.92 -10.02
N THR A 762 -31.97 -40.02 -9.78
CA THR A 762 -31.40 -41.37 -9.68
C THR A 762 -32.04 -42.32 -10.68
N ASN A 763 -31.34 -43.39 -11.09
CA ASN A 763 -32.00 -44.51 -11.78
C ASN A 763 -32.80 -45.39 -10.79
N ILE A 764 -33.53 -46.40 -11.28
CA ILE A 764 -34.33 -47.32 -10.43
C ILE A 764 -33.52 -48.13 -9.43
N MET A 765 -32.21 -48.31 -9.66
CA MET A 765 -31.29 -48.99 -8.73
C MET A 765 -30.73 -48.04 -7.66
N GLY A 766 -31.15 -46.76 -7.66
CA GLY A 766 -30.71 -45.75 -6.70
C GLY A 766 -29.36 -45.11 -7.03
N ARG A 767 -28.74 -45.44 -8.18
CA ARG A 767 -27.51 -44.79 -8.61
C ARG A 767 -27.79 -43.34 -9.00
N GLU A 768 -27.05 -42.43 -8.39
CA GLU A 768 -27.12 -40.99 -8.65
C GLU A 768 -26.64 -40.66 -10.06
N ILE A 769 -27.43 -39.85 -10.76
CA ILE A 769 -27.19 -39.41 -12.14
C ILE A 769 -26.76 -37.94 -12.13
N VAL A 770 -27.50 -37.11 -11.40
CA VAL A 770 -27.23 -35.69 -11.16
C VAL A 770 -27.70 -35.33 -9.75
N LYS A 771 -26.91 -34.55 -9.02
CA LYS A 771 -27.31 -33.90 -7.77
C LYS A 771 -26.93 -32.43 -7.82
N GLN A 772 -27.93 -31.58 -7.63
CA GLN A 772 -27.77 -30.14 -7.68
C GLN A 772 -28.15 -29.54 -6.33
N SER A 773 -27.28 -28.69 -5.79
CA SER A 773 -27.61 -27.82 -4.67
C SER A 773 -28.58 -26.74 -5.14
N ILE A 774 -29.67 -26.54 -4.40
CA ILE A 774 -30.70 -25.55 -4.67
C ILE A 774 -30.68 -24.47 -3.61
N GLN A 775 -30.60 -23.22 -4.05
CA GLN A 775 -30.77 -22.06 -3.18
C GLN A 775 -32.25 -21.94 -2.76
N PRO A 776 -32.58 -21.97 -1.46
CA PRO A 776 -33.96 -21.92 -1.01
C PRO A 776 -34.55 -20.52 -1.21
N LEU A 777 -35.22 -20.31 -2.34
CA LEU A 777 -36.03 -19.13 -2.64
C LEU A 777 -37.49 -19.46 -2.29
N ALA A 778 -37.91 -19.12 -1.07
CA ALA A 778 -39.27 -19.39 -0.63
C ALA A 778 -40.28 -18.46 -1.34
N ALA A 779 -41.52 -18.96 -1.47
CA ALA A 779 -42.64 -18.33 -2.19
C ALA A 779 -42.60 -18.35 -3.74
N LYS A 780 -41.57 -18.93 -4.38
CA LYS A 780 -41.54 -19.11 -5.85
C LYS A 780 -41.41 -20.58 -6.26
N THR A 781 -42.19 -21.00 -7.26
CA THR A 781 -41.98 -22.28 -7.95
C THR A 781 -40.66 -22.21 -8.72
N GLN A 782 -39.69 -23.01 -8.31
CA GLN A 782 -38.38 -23.09 -8.94
C GLN A 782 -38.37 -24.19 -9.99
N LYS A 783 -37.53 -24.02 -11.02
CA LYS A 783 -37.48 -24.94 -12.17
C LYS A 783 -36.05 -25.38 -12.44
N PHE A 784 -35.85 -26.70 -12.50
CA PHE A 784 -34.60 -27.33 -12.90
C PHE A 784 -34.79 -28.10 -14.20
N ASN A 785 -33.94 -27.82 -15.19
CA ASN A 785 -33.96 -28.51 -16.48
C ASN A 785 -32.81 -29.51 -16.53
N TRP A 786 -33.13 -30.80 -16.57
CA TRP A 786 -32.14 -31.84 -16.83
C TRP A 786 -32.12 -32.16 -18.32
N ASN A 787 -30.93 -32.12 -18.92
CA ASN A 787 -30.70 -32.36 -20.36
C ASN A 787 -30.46 -33.84 -20.72
N GLY A 788 -30.75 -34.76 -19.80
CA GLY A 788 -30.60 -36.20 -20.03
C GLY A 788 -29.16 -36.71 -20.05
N LEU A 789 -28.19 -35.92 -19.59
CA LEU A 789 -26.78 -36.29 -19.52
C LEU A 789 -26.34 -36.63 -18.10
N PHE A 790 -25.36 -37.52 -17.97
CA PHE A 790 -24.57 -37.72 -16.75
C PHE A 790 -23.61 -36.53 -16.53
N ALA A 791 -23.08 -36.40 -15.31
CA ALA A 791 -22.09 -35.37 -14.97
C ALA A 791 -20.81 -35.40 -15.84
N ASN A 792 -20.49 -36.54 -16.47
CA ASN A 792 -19.36 -36.69 -17.39
C ASN A 792 -19.72 -36.43 -18.87
N GLY A 793 -20.92 -35.92 -19.17
CA GLY A 793 -21.38 -35.55 -20.51
C GLY A 793 -21.94 -36.69 -21.36
N LEU A 794 -21.95 -37.94 -20.88
CA LEU A 794 -22.54 -39.07 -21.59
C LEU A 794 -24.08 -39.08 -21.48
N GLU A 795 -24.79 -39.53 -22.50
CA GLU A 795 -26.26 -39.62 -22.48
C GLU A 795 -26.76 -40.71 -21.53
N ALA A 796 -27.78 -40.38 -20.73
CA ALA A 796 -28.47 -41.32 -19.88
C ALA A 796 -29.29 -42.33 -20.72
N PRO A 797 -29.26 -43.64 -20.39
CA PRO A 797 -30.01 -44.64 -21.15
C PRO A 797 -31.53 -44.46 -20.98
N SER A 798 -32.33 -44.93 -21.95
CA SER A 798 -33.79 -44.96 -21.80
C SER A 798 -34.17 -45.82 -20.60
N GLY A 799 -35.10 -45.35 -19.77
CA GLY A 799 -35.47 -46.04 -18.55
C GLY A 799 -36.28 -45.15 -17.59
N ILE A 800 -36.61 -45.73 -16.44
CA ILE A 800 -37.31 -45.01 -15.37
C ILE A 800 -36.28 -44.35 -14.45
N TYR A 801 -36.53 -43.09 -14.13
CA TYR A 801 -35.72 -42.26 -13.24
C TYR A 801 -36.57 -41.70 -12.11
N ILE A 802 -35.94 -41.33 -11.01
CA ILE A 802 -36.57 -40.78 -9.82
C ILE A 802 -35.95 -39.42 -9.52
N ALA A 803 -36.76 -38.37 -9.53
CA ALA A 803 -36.41 -37.06 -9.02
C ALA A 803 -36.69 -37.02 -7.51
N LYS A 804 -35.69 -36.63 -6.73
CA LYS A 804 -35.69 -36.58 -5.27
C LYS A 804 -35.37 -35.15 -4.83
N LEU A 805 -36.27 -34.50 -4.12
CA LEU A 805 -36.06 -33.19 -3.53
C LEU A 805 -35.96 -33.34 -2.01
N SER A 806 -34.82 -33.00 -1.44
CA SER A 806 -34.57 -33.09 0.01
C SER A 806 -34.13 -31.75 0.59
N GLN A 807 -34.59 -31.42 1.79
CA GLN A 807 -34.14 -30.28 2.57
C GLN A 807 -34.25 -30.62 4.06
N GLY A 808 -33.13 -30.62 4.78
CA GLY A 808 -33.06 -31.21 6.13
C GLY A 808 -33.52 -32.67 6.13
N ASP A 809 -34.41 -33.04 7.05
CA ASP A 809 -34.95 -34.42 7.18
C ASP A 809 -36.14 -34.71 6.27
N GLN A 810 -36.61 -33.73 5.49
CA GLN A 810 -37.76 -33.87 4.59
C GLN A 810 -37.30 -34.30 3.19
N LEU A 811 -38.00 -35.28 2.61
CA LEU A 811 -37.71 -35.82 1.28
C LEU A 811 -39.01 -36.05 0.49
N VAL A 812 -39.08 -35.53 -0.74
CA VAL A 812 -40.16 -35.79 -1.69
C VAL A 812 -39.59 -36.41 -2.95
N THR A 813 -40.22 -37.47 -3.45
CA THR A 813 -39.77 -38.15 -4.68
C THR A 813 -40.88 -38.30 -5.70
N LYS A 814 -40.57 -38.08 -6.98
CA LYS A 814 -41.46 -38.41 -8.11
C LYS A 814 -40.70 -39.14 -9.22
N LYS A 815 -41.37 -40.12 -9.83
CA LYS A 815 -40.81 -40.92 -10.94
C LYS A 815 -41.14 -40.30 -12.31
N PHE A 816 -40.21 -40.40 -13.24
CA PHE A 816 -40.43 -40.07 -14.65
C PHE A 816 -39.71 -41.06 -15.57
N THR A 817 -40.15 -41.11 -16.82
CA THR A 817 -39.60 -42.03 -17.83
C THR A 817 -38.84 -41.22 -18.88
N LEU A 818 -37.60 -41.61 -19.15
CA LEU A 818 -36.82 -41.12 -20.28
C LEU A 818 -36.88 -42.17 -21.39
N LEU A 819 -37.46 -41.81 -22.52
CA LEU A 819 -37.44 -42.60 -23.75
C LEU A 819 -36.38 -42.00 -24.68
N LYS A 820 -35.73 -42.81 -25.50
CA LYS A 820 -34.87 -42.27 -26.58
C LYS A 820 -35.69 -42.16 -27.84
#